data_AF-A0A3E0DFU7-F1
#
_entry.id   AF-A0A3E0DFU7-F1
#
_cell.length_a   1.000
_cell.length_b   1.000
_cell.length_c   1.000
_cell.angle_alpha   90.00
_cell.angle_beta   90.00
_cell.angle_gamma   90.00
#
_symmetry.space_group_name_H-M   'P 1'
#
loop_
_entity.id
_entity.type
_entity.pdbx_description
1 polymer ?
#
loop_
_entity_poly.entity_id
_entity_poly.type
_entity_poly.pdbx_seq_one_letter_code
_entity_poly.pdbx_strand_id
1 'polypeptide(L)'
;MHEVLNGKTICKFLICLGILLLSSHSILATDYYFSASSGSDKYTLDESQSSLTPWRSIQKLNEISASLKAGDRVLFKRGDIFHGTIILSRGGTSGNPIFFDAYGTGEKPIITSLIKIETWDHIGDGVYRSKISDIASNKLKILLIDDELKEVGRFPNFDDGNAGYLTIKSLNNDLSINGKDIPFDANGGEIVIRKNQWIIDTYPIKQSKDGTVDYWNVGKSNYRPVEGFGYFIQNHVKTLDQFGEWSYSKDEKNLSIYFGDRRPSEASIEIATNDYLLVSNLLVHNLSFKNLHFKGANKNLINIEKSSNIVIDKCLLEYAGENAVYSFNTPDFTLTNNEIRYALSGAIFFWHGTPRSVILNNLIESSMPFQGMAKNSDLTGIGIYIAGDAEDSQIINNRIIDTGYSGIHFGGNNSVVKNNLVKNFCLWKQDGGGIYMNSEGLVNINNVGREIVGNIVLNGMGASNGTNEDYNIAEGIYLDDDTRGVKIEQNTVAHINGKGIYLHNANSVDIVGNLFFDCEVQLQLSHDILGNPIRDVIITNNQFSSTRDREIIFSVSSIKTDIDKIGFSSNNYFLNPYNREFIFVTKEPGYSYGKMRSFEDWSGTFGFEESSIEQQFSLSRYKILSEEIIKKIDFKADVKAISGTYNASSSWVGTSYNNGLLKVTPNSSKEALIYIQIGQIASEEIILVEMDVQSESENQTIEIFLEKTFNINQDLAISYFNSSPKGESVSIFLKSLVETNQESVVFRIPSNLQPLLIDNIKIAKITREENINQFFFRFNYSEEIASFPLIGIYKNANGQVFKDSISINPFRSVLLVKVD
;
A
#
# COMPACT_ATOMS: atom_id res chain seq x y z
N MET A 1 11.76 8.19 88.18
CA MET A 1 13.21 7.95 88.21
C MET A 1 13.71 8.09 86.78
N HIS A 2 14.62 9.01 86.56
CA HIS A 2 15.23 9.31 85.26
C HIS A 2 15.95 8.08 84.71
N GLU A 3 15.49 7.54 83.58
CA GLU A 3 16.36 6.75 82.71
C GLU A 3 16.84 7.65 81.57
N VAL A 4 18.13 7.96 81.67
CA VAL A 4 18.93 8.74 80.75
C VAL A 4 18.95 8.00 79.40
N LEU A 5 18.32 8.59 78.38
CA LEU A 5 18.59 8.22 77.00
C LEU A 5 20.09 8.43 76.75
N ASN A 6 20.78 7.32 76.55
CA ASN A 6 22.23 7.26 76.37
C ASN A 6 22.64 8.18 75.21
N GLY A 7 23.53 9.16 75.46
CA GLY A 7 23.90 10.20 74.49
C GLY A 7 24.43 9.67 73.16
N LYS A 8 24.90 8.41 73.11
CA LYS A 8 25.29 7.73 71.88
C LYS A 8 24.12 7.35 70.95
N THR A 9 22.91 7.16 71.46
CA THR A 9 21.72 6.80 70.67
C THR A 9 21.05 8.05 70.08
N ILE A 10 21.01 9.16 70.82
CA ILE A 10 20.54 10.47 70.34
C ILE A 10 21.50 11.03 69.27
N CYS A 11 22.82 10.88 69.44
CA CYS A 11 23.77 11.24 68.38
C CYS A 11 23.59 10.39 67.12
N LYS A 12 23.32 9.08 67.22
CA LYS A 12 23.04 8.24 66.04
C LYS A 12 21.73 8.59 65.35
N PHE A 13 20.68 8.94 66.10
CA PHE A 13 19.39 9.34 65.53
C PHE A 13 19.44 10.74 64.89
N LEU A 14 20.16 11.69 65.48
CA LEU A 14 20.39 13.02 64.90
C LEU A 14 21.37 12.99 63.72
N ILE A 15 22.35 12.08 63.71
CA ILE A 15 23.20 11.83 62.54
C ILE A 15 22.39 11.17 61.42
N CYS A 16 21.49 10.21 61.71
CA CYS A 16 20.59 9.64 60.70
C CYS A 16 19.55 10.64 60.17
N LEU A 17 18.99 11.52 61.01
CA LEU A 17 18.06 12.56 60.59
C LEU A 17 18.78 13.70 59.83
N GLY A 18 20.01 14.03 60.23
CA GLY A 18 20.89 14.95 59.51
C GLY A 18 21.35 14.41 58.15
N ILE A 19 21.60 13.10 58.02
CA ILE A 19 21.92 12.45 56.75
C ILE A 19 20.67 12.31 55.84
N LEU A 20 19.46 12.16 56.41
CA LEU A 20 18.20 12.20 55.64
C LEU A 20 17.81 13.63 55.20
N LEU A 21 18.18 14.67 55.96
CA LEU A 21 17.95 16.08 55.59
C LEU A 21 19.05 16.69 54.70
N LEU A 22 20.23 16.06 54.60
CA LEU A 22 21.32 16.45 53.69
C LEU A 22 21.30 15.72 52.33
N SER A 23 20.34 14.82 52.10
CA SER A 23 20.22 14.04 50.85
C SER A 23 19.06 14.44 49.95
N SER A 24 18.31 15.50 50.28
CA SER A 24 17.42 16.16 49.32
C SER A 24 18.18 17.24 48.54
N HIS A 25 19.18 16.84 47.75
CA HIS A 25 19.57 17.68 46.61
C HIS A 25 18.43 17.57 45.61
N SER A 26 17.58 18.59 45.57
CA SER A 26 16.71 18.83 44.42
C SER A 26 17.62 18.82 43.19
N ILE A 27 17.55 17.77 42.36
CA ILE A 27 18.18 17.80 41.04
C ILE A 27 17.35 18.83 40.26
N LEU A 28 17.80 20.08 40.29
CA LEU A 28 17.20 21.15 39.53
C LEU A 28 17.53 20.89 38.07
N ALA A 29 16.50 20.69 37.26
CA ALA A 29 16.59 20.71 35.81
C ALA A 29 17.28 22.01 35.36
N THR A 30 18.36 21.89 34.60
CA THR A 30 19.10 23.05 34.08
C THR A 30 18.79 23.24 32.60
N ASP A 31 18.57 24.49 32.19
CA ASP A 31 18.40 24.85 30.78
C ASP A 31 19.75 25.19 30.18
N TYR A 32 20.04 24.71 28.98
CA TYR A 32 21.20 25.09 28.19
C TYR A 32 20.74 25.62 26.84
N TYR A 33 21.10 26.86 26.51
CA TYR A 33 20.62 27.54 25.32
C TYR A 33 21.63 27.45 24.18
N PHE A 34 21.13 27.23 22.96
CA PHE A 34 21.91 27.17 21.72
C PHE A 34 21.34 28.14 20.68
N SER A 35 22.20 28.94 20.04
CA SER A 35 21.88 29.83 18.93
C SER A 35 23.04 29.88 17.93
N ALA A 36 22.83 29.37 16.73
CA ALA A 36 23.80 29.47 15.65
C ALA A 36 24.03 30.93 15.22
N SER A 37 23.01 31.78 15.30
CA SER A 37 23.07 33.18 14.85
C SER A 37 23.71 34.15 15.86
N SER A 38 23.62 33.85 17.17
CA SER A 38 24.01 34.79 18.23
C SER A 38 24.86 34.19 19.36
N GLY A 39 25.10 32.88 19.35
CA GLY A 39 25.83 32.19 20.41
C GLY A 39 27.35 32.18 20.26
N SER A 40 28.03 31.71 21.31
CA SER A 40 29.49 31.51 21.34
C SER A 40 29.85 30.24 22.10
N ASP A 41 30.62 29.34 21.48
CA ASP A 41 31.06 28.08 22.12
C ASP A 41 32.14 28.28 23.20
N LYS A 42 32.58 29.54 23.41
CA LYS A 42 33.52 29.91 24.47
C LYS A 42 32.86 30.12 25.83
N TYR A 43 31.53 30.25 25.89
CA TYR A 43 30.82 30.38 27.15
C TYR A 43 31.01 29.12 28.02
N THR A 44 31.10 29.33 29.32
CA THR A 44 31.13 28.27 30.33
C THR A 44 29.77 27.59 30.46
N LEU A 45 29.73 26.46 31.19
CA LEU A 45 28.50 25.72 31.48
C LEU A 45 27.46 26.57 32.23
N ASP A 46 27.89 27.47 33.12
CA ASP A 46 26.99 28.31 33.90
C ASP A 46 26.48 29.51 33.08
N GLU A 47 27.33 30.07 32.23
CA GLU A 47 26.92 31.17 31.33
C GLU A 47 25.90 30.70 30.30
N SER A 48 25.99 29.46 29.80
CA SER A 48 25.05 28.94 28.78
C SER A 48 23.65 28.62 29.31
N GLN A 49 23.40 28.84 30.61
CA GLN A 49 22.09 28.68 31.25
C GLN A 49 21.18 29.90 31.08
N SER A 50 21.61 30.91 30.33
CA SER A 50 20.82 32.08 29.96
C SER A 50 20.64 32.15 28.44
N SER A 51 19.43 32.49 27.99
CA SER A 51 19.14 32.71 26.58
C SER A 51 19.89 33.90 25.96
N LEU A 52 20.53 34.76 26.79
CA LEU A 52 21.36 35.88 26.34
C LEU A 52 22.82 35.48 26.04
N THR A 53 23.26 34.33 26.57
CA THR A 53 24.63 33.81 26.40
C THR A 53 24.61 32.36 25.90
N PRO A 54 23.89 32.06 24.80
CA PRO A 54 23.76 30.69 24.32
C PRO A 54 25.08 30.18 23.71
N TRP A 55 25.28 28.86 23.74
CA TRP A 55 26.27 28.20 22.88
C TRP A 55 25.87 28.25 21.41
N ARG A 56 26.80 27.96 20.50
CA ARG A 56 26.57 28.17 19.06
C ARG A 56 26.36 26.88 18.29
N SER A 57 27.12 25.82 18.57
CA SER A 57 27.24 24.68 17.66
C SER A 57 26.78 23.34 18.23
N ILE A 58 26.40 22.41 17.34
CA ILE A 58 26.16 20.99 17.69
C ILE A 58 27.45 20.33 18.20
N GLN A 59 28.62 20.73 17.69
CA GLN A 59 29.90 20.25 18.22
C GLN A 59 29.99 20.53 19.73
N LYS A 60 29.62 21.74 20.15
CA LYS A 60 29.61 22.09 21.58
C LYS A 60 28.61 21.24 22.38
N LEU A 61 27.43 20.97 21.81
CA LEU A 61 26.47 20.04 22.42
C LEU A 61 27.07 18.64 22.62
N ASN A 62 27.74 18.11 21.59
CA ASN A 62 28.36 16.79 21.65
C ASN A 62 29.46 16.74 22.72
N GLU A 63 30.27 17.79 22.86
CA GLU A 63 31.29 17.93 23.92
C GLU A 63 30.70 17.87 25.33
N ILE A 64 29.53 18.50 25.56
CA ILE A 64 28.90 18.55 26.88
C ILE A 64 27.91 17.41 27.14
N SER A 65 27.59 16.60 26.14
CA SER A 65 26.53 15.57 26.20
C SER A 65 26.69 14.60 27.38
N ALA A 66 27.92 14.23 27.74
CA ALA A 66 28.21 13.35 28.88
C ALA A 66 27.97 14.02 30.25
N SER A 67 27.94 15.36 30.30
CA SER A 67 27.77 16.14 31.52
C SER A 67 26.30 16.45 31.85
N LEU A 68 25.38 16.23 30.90
CA LEU A 68 23.95 16.42 31.11
C LEU A 68 23.42 15.52 32.24
N LYS A 69 22.41 16.01 32.96
CA LYS A 69 21.76 15.33 34.09
C LYS A 69 20.29 15.10 33.78
N ALA A 70 19.69 14.14 34.48
CA ALA A 70 18.26 13.87 34.38
C ALA A 70 17.45 15.15 34.67
N GLY A 71 16.49 15.46 33.80
CA GLY A 71 15.68 16.67 33.85
C GLY A 71 16.25 17.87 33.08
N ASP A 72 17.52 17.86 32.68
CA ASP A 72 18.11 18.98 31.92
C ASP A 72 17.41 19.21 30.57
N ARG A 73 17.43 20.46 30.10
CA ARG A 73 16.83 20.88 28.82
C ARG A 73 17.88 21.53 27.93
N VAL A 74 17.99 21.06 26.70
CA VAL A 74 18.80 21.63 25.63
C VAL A 74 17.86 22.37 24.68
N LEU A 75 18.00 23.70 24.61
CA LEU A 75 17.04 24.58 23.93
C LEU A 75 17.69 25.24 22.71
N PHE A 76 17.20 24.93 21.52
CA PHE A 76 17.66 25.50 20.25
C PHE A 76 16.81 26.71 19.84
N LYS A 77 17.44 27.80 19.41
CA LYS A 77 16.73 29.03 19.04
C LYS A 77 15.92 28.83 17.77
N ARG A 78 14.63 29.17 17.80
CA ARG A 78 13.77 29.20 16.61
C ARG A 78 14.34 30.11 15.52
N GLY A 79 14.20 29.69 14.27
CA GLY A 79 14.77 30.33 13.09
C GLY A 79 16.26 30.10 12.84
N ASP A 80 17.00 29.48 13.76
CA ASP A 80 18.41 29.14 13.54
C ASP A 80 18.58 27.79 12.83
N ILE A 81 19.67 27.68 12.07
CA ILE A 81 20.10 26.45 11.38
C ILE A 81 21.39 25.94 12.04
N PHE A 82 21.39 24.68 12.46
CA PHE A 82 22.50 24.00 13.11
C PHE A 82 23.01 22.86 12.24
N HIS A 83 24.26 22.97 11.80
CA HIS A 83 24.89 21.96 10.96
C HIS A 83 25.59 20.87 11.80
N GLY A 84 25.33 19.60 11.48
CA GLY A 84 26.04 18.45 12.05
C GLY A 84 25.13 17.35 12.59
N THR A 85 25.74 16.42 13.32
CA THR A 85 25.07 15.26 13.93
C THR A 85 25.07 15.40 15.45
N ILE A 86 23.90 15.32 16.08
CA ILE A 86 23.75 15.26 17.53
C ILE A 86 24.08 13.84 17.99
N ILE A 87 25.03 13.72 18.93
CA ILE A 87 25.50 12.45 19.50
C ILE A 87 25.16 12.42 20.98
N LEU A 88 24.22 11.57 21.36
CA LEU A 88 23.76 11.46 22.75
C LEU A 88 24.64 10.48 23.52
N SER A 89 25.35 10.97 24.53
CA SER A 89 26.21 10.14 25.37
C SER A 89 25.59 9.77 26.72
N ARG A 90 24.48 10.42 27.10
CA ARG A 90 23.85 10.26 28.41
C ARG A 90 22.34 10.46 28.33
N GLY A 91 21.63 9.71 29.17
CA GLY A 91 20.18 9.71 29.26
C GLY A 91 19.68 10.27 30.59
N GLY A 92 18.38 10.56 30.66
CA GLY A 92 17.72 10.90 31.92
C GLY A 92 17.39 9.68 32.77
N THR A 93 16.55 9.87 33.78
CA THR A 93 15.97 8.79 34.59
C THR A 93 14.47 8.69 34.36
N SER A 94 13.85 7.60 34.81
CA SER A 94 12.38 7.49 34.80
C SER A 94 11.75 8.71 35.49
N GLY A 95 10.72 9.28 34.86
CA GLY A 95 10.06 10.53 35.28
C GLY A 95 10.84 11.82 35.04
N ASN A 96 12.13 11.77 34.74
CA ASN A 96 13.01 12.94 34.51
C ASN A 96 13.90 12.71 33.27
N PRO A 97 13.31 12.68 32.05
CA PRO A 97 14.09 12.58 30.82
C PRO A 97 14.96 13.82 30.61
N ILE A 98 15.96 13.73 29.72
CA ILE A 98 16.62 14.91 29.17
C ILE A 98 15.80 15.40 27.98
N PHE A 99 15.50 16.69 27.94
CA PHE A 99 14.70 17.31 26.90
C PHE A 99 15.56 18.06 25.89
N PHE A 100 15.24 17.94 24.62
CA PHE A 100 15.78 18.70 23.51
C PHE A 100 14.61 19.40 22.84
N ASP A 101 14.54 20.72 22.94
CA ASP A 101 13.38 21.51 22.50
C ASP A 101 13.83 22.83 21.86
N ALA A 102 12.87 23.64 21.41
CA ALA A 102 13.09 24.95 20.84
C ALA A 102 12.74 26.07 21.83
N TYR A 103 13.40 27.23 21.72
CA TYR A 103 13.02 28.47 22.43
C TYR A 103 12.91 29.67 21.49
N GLY A 104 12.29 30.75 21.96
CA GLY A 104 12.03 31.95 21.16
C GLY A 104 10.77 31.84 20.31
N THR A 105 10.72 32.56 19.18
CA THR A 105 9.56 32.65 18.29
C THR A 105 9.96 32.39 16.84
N GLY A 106 9.02 31.94 16.01
CA GLY A 106 9.25 31.65 14.58
C GLY A 106 9.37 30.16 14.26
N GLU A 107 9.94 29.86 13.11
CA GLU A 107 10.09 28.50 12.59
C GLU A 107 10.90 27.59 13.51
N LYS A 108 10.65 26.27 13.43
CA LYS A 108 11.41 25.27 14.19
C LYS A 108 12.91 25.39 13.87
N PRO A 109 13.82 25.28 14.86
CA PRO A 109 15.25 25.20 14.58
C PRO A 109 15.56 24.00 13.69
N ILE A 110 16.38 24.23 12.66
CA ILE A 110 16.74 23.20 11.69
C ILE A 110 18.05 22.54 12.12
N ILE A 111 18.02 21.23 12.33
CA ILE A 111 19.19 20.37 12.45
C ILE A 111 19.42 19.76 11.06
N THR A 112 20.58 20.01 10.44
CA THR A 112 20.80 19.62 9.04
C THR A 112 22.24 19.23 8.75
N SER A 113 22.45 18.47 7.67
CA SER A 113 23.75 18.26 7.05
C SER A 113 23.82 18.82 5.63
N LEU A 114 22.79 19.58 5.22
CA LEU A 114 22.75 20.21 3.91
C LEU A 114 23.79 21.32 3.83
N ILE A 115 24.52 21.35 2.73
CA ILE A 115 25.40 22.45 2.34
C ILE A 115 25.04 22.94 0.95
N LYS A 116 25.21 24.24 0.72
CA LYS A 116 25.04 24.84 -0.61
C LYS A 116 26.27 24.60 -1.47
N ILE A 117 26.06 24.29 -2.75
CA ILE A 117 27.12 24.12 -3.73
C ILE A 117 27.17 25.35 -4.64
N GLU A 118 28.23 26.14 -4.51
CA GLU A 118 28.38 27.43 -5.20
C GLU A 118 29.37 27.37 -6.38
N THR A 119 30.31 26.41 -6.36
CA THR A 119 31.36 26.30 -7.37
C THR A 119 31.03 25.23 -8.40
N TRP A 120 31.00 25.63 -9.67
CA TRP A 120 30.59 24.78 -10.78
C TRP A 120 31.49 24.96 -12.00
N ASP A 121 31.93 23.85 -12.57
CA ASP A 121 32.62 23.77 -13.85
C ASP A 121 31.64 23.29 -14.92
N HIS A 122 31.48 24.04 -16.01
CA HIS A 122 30.71 23.57 -17.17
C HIS A 122 31.52 22.53 -17.95
N ILE A 123 30.99 21.32 -18.13
CA ILE A 123 31.70 20.21 -18.77
C ILE A 123 31.14 19.81 -20.14
N GLY A 124 30.18 20.58 -20.68
CA GLY A 124 29.54 20.35 -21.98
C GLY A 124 28.15 19.73 -21.85
N ASP A 125 27.39 19.77 -22.96
CA ASP A 125 26.04 19.17 -23.10
C ASP A 125 25.03 19.59 -22.01
N GLY A 126 25.14 20.81 -21.48
CA GLY A 126 24.26 21.32 -20.41
C GLY A 126 24.58 20.76 -19.02
N VAL A 127 25.69 20.03 -18.86
CA VAL A 127 26.11 19.43 -17.58
C VAL A 127 27.13 20.31 -16.87
N TYR A 128 26.93 20.49 -15.57
CA TYR A 128 27.85 21.18 -14.68
C TYR A 128 28.37 20.23 -13.61
N ARG A 129 29.62 20.42 -13.20
CA ARG A 129 30.32 19.57 -12.24
C ARG A 129 30.82 20.36 -11.04
N SER A 130 30.78 19.75 -9.86
CA SER A 130 31.40 20.28 -8.64
C SER A 130 32.17 19.19 -7.91
N LYS A 131 33.24 19.57 -7.22
CA LYS A 131 34.07 18.69 -6.39
C LYS A 131 33.58 18.72 -4.94
N ILE A 132 33.20 17.57 -4.40
CA ILE A 132 32.64 17.45 -3.04
C ILE A 132 33.64 16.75 -2.11
N SER A 133 34.46 17.52 -1.40
CA SER A 133 35.57 16.95 -0.62
C SER A 133 35.13 16.21 0.66
N ASP A 134 34.08 16.71 1.33
CA ASP A 134 33.68 16.29 2.68
C ASP A 134 32.27 15.70 2.69
N ILE A 135 32.16 14.39 2.45
CA ILE A 135 30.90 13.64 2.48
C ILE A 135 31.09 12.31 3.21
N ALA A 136 30.19 12.04 4.17
CA ALA A 136 30.20 10.83 4.97
C ALA A 136 30.01 9.58 4.10
N SER A 137 30.68 8.49 4.48
CA SER A 137 30.61 7.19 3.80
C SER A 137 30.93 7.21 2.28
N ASN A 138 31.44 8.31 1.73
CA ASN A 138 31.56 8.55 0.28
C ASN A 138 30.25 8.30 -0.49
N LYS A 139 29.09 8.57 0.14
CA LYS A 139 27.76 8.36 -0.44
C LYS A 139 27.00 9.67 -0.50
N LEU A 140 26.52 10.04 -1.69
CA LEU A 140 25.54 11.11 -1.86
C LEU A 140 24.18 10.48 -2.17
N LYS A 141 23.17 10.83 -1.37
CA LYS A 141 21.79 10.34 -1.55
C LYS A 141 20.77 11.46 -1.70
N ILE A 142 21.01 12.60 -1.07
CA ILE A 142 20.09 13.73 -1.06
C ILE A 142 20.70 14.89 -1.83
N LEU A 143 20.02 15.29 -2.90
CA LEU A 143 20.27 16.50 -3.65
C LEU A 143 18.95 17.26 -3.80
N LEU A 144 18.97 18.54 -3.42
CA LEU A 144 17.84 19.44 -3.55
C LEU A 144 18.19 20.54 -4.56
N ILE A 145 17.23 20.91 -5.40
CA ILE A 145 17.26 22.13 -6.21
C ILE A 145 16.03 22.93 -5.83
N ASP A 146 16.24 24.14 -5.29
CA ASP A 146 15.17 25.01 -4.79
C ASP A 146 14.23 24.32 -3.79
N ASP A 147 14.82 23.62 -2.82
CA ASP A 147 14.11 22.79 -1.81
C ASP A 147 13.31 21.59 -2.37
N GLU A 148 13.48 21.25 -3.66
CA GLU A 148 12.88 20.06 -4.27
C GLU A 148 13.90 18.91 -4.39
N LEU A 149 13.54 17.73 -3.88
CA LEU A 149 14.33 16.52 -4.03
C LEU A 149 14.42 16.09 -5.50
N LYS A 150 15.62 15.75 -5.97
CA LYS A 150 15.85 15.29 -7.35
C LYS A 150 16.27 13.82 -7.43
N GLU A 151 15.70 13.12 -8.40
CA GLU A 151 16.10 11.75 -8.74
C GLU A 151 17.52 11.73 -9.31
N VAL A 152 18.27 10.67 -9.00
CA VAL A 152 19.55 10.41 -9.65
C VAL A 152 19.30 10.12 -11.13
N GLY A 153 20.14 10.68 -12.02
CA GLY A 153 19.94 10.52 -13.45
C GLY A 153 19.99 9.05 -13.87
N ARG A 154 19.14 8.68 -14.84
CA ARG A 154 18.94 7.28 -15.24
C ARG A 154 18.79 7.10 -16.74
N PHE A 155 19.07 5.89 -17.20
CA PHE A 155 18.81 5.46 -18.57
C PHE A 155 18.21 4.06 -18.57
N PRO A 156 17.08 3.85 -19.27
CA PRO A 156 16.20 4.86 -19.85
C PRO A 156 15.54 5.80 -18.81
N ASN A 157 14.93 6.89 -19.29
CA ASN A 157 14.22 7.86 -18.45
C ASN A 157 12.92 7.27 -17.91
N PHE A 158 12.43 7.80 -16.78
CA PHE A 158 11.21 7.27 -16.15
C PHE A 158 9.96 7.37 -17.05
N ASP A 159 9.87 8.40 -17.90
CA ASP A 159 8.78 8.62 -18.84
C ASP A 159 8.91 7.81 -20.16
N ASP A 160 10.01 7.07 -20.34
CA ASP A 160 10.12 6.09 -21.41
C ASP A 160 9.20 4.87 -21.17
N GLY A 161 8.95 4.10 -22.24
CA GLY A 161 8.12 2.90 -22.17
C GLY A 161 8.54 1.94 -21.05
N ASN A 162 7.55 1.32 -20.40
CA ASN A 162 7.74 0.46 -19.22
C ASN A 162 8.38 1.17 -18.02
N ALA A 163 8.04 2.45 -17.78
CA ALA A 163 8.64 3.29 -16.73
C ALA A 163 10.18 3.32 -16.77
N GLY A 164 10.72 3.33 -17.99
CA GLY A 164 12.15 3.29 -18.27
C GLY A 164 12.87 1.99 -17.95
N TYR A 165 12.17 0.86 -17.77
CA TYR A 165 12.82 -0.44 -17.59
C TYR A 165 13.19 -1.09 -18.94
N LEU A 166 14.45 -1.50 -19.07
CA LEU A 166 14.93 -2.46 -20.07
C LEU A 166 14.65 -3.90 -19.59
N THR A 167 14.40 -4.83 -20.50
CA THR A 167 14.11 -6.24 -20.15
C THR A 167 15.37 -7.10 -20.08
N ILE A 168 15.50 -7.89 -19.02
CA ILE A 168 16.50 -8.97 -18.90
C ILE A 168 16.12 -10.10 -19.85
N LYS A 169 16.94 -10.36 -20.87
CA LYS A 169 16.69 -11.43 -21.86
C LYS A 169 17.21 -12.78 -21.40
N SER A 170 18.37 -12.80 -20.76
CA SER A 170 18.97 -14.02 -20.20
C SER A 170 19.98 -13.69 -19.11
N LEU A 171 20.38 -14.71 -18.34
CA LEU A 171 21.38 -14.60 -17.29
C LEU A 171 22.64 -15.39 -17.65
N ASN A 172 23.83 -14.81 -17.48
CA ASN A 172 25.07 -15.61 -17.48
C ASN A 172 25.28 -16.25 -16.09
N ASN A 173 24.91 -15.54 -15.03
CA ASN A 173 24.84 -15.98 -13.63
C ASN A 173 24.14 -14.90 -12.79
N ASP A 174 24.03 -15.08 -11.47
CA ASP A 174 23.37 -14.14 -10.54
C ASP A 174 23.99 -12.73 -10.48
N LEU A 175 25.16 -12.51 -11.08
CA LEU A 175 25.91 -11.24 -11.10
C LEU A 175 26.12 -10.69 -12.52
N SER A 176 25.46 -11.28 -13.52
CA SER A 176 25.67 -10.96 -14.93
C SER A 176 24.41 -11.20 -15.74
N ILE A 177 23.82 -10.12 -16.25
CA ILE A 177 22.61 -10.15 -17.07
C ILE A 177 22.92 -9.81 -18.53
N ASN A 178 22.11 -10.32 -19.45
CA ASN A 178 22.11 -9.94 -20.86
C ASN A 178 20.76 -9.30 -21.20
N GLY A 179 20.78 -8.16 -21.91
CA GLY A 179 19.58 -7.39 -22.25
C GLY A 179 19.70 -6.61 -23.55
N LYS A 180 19.31 -5.34 -23.53
CA LYS A 180 19.48 -4.40 -24.66
C LYS A 180 20.84 -3.72 -24.56
N ASP A 181 21.43 -3.40 -25.71
CA ASP A 181 22.66 -2.61 -25.78
C ASP A 181 22.47 -1.25 -25.09
N ILE A 182 23.41 -0.91 -24.21
CA ILE A 182 23.50 0.39 -23.56
C ILE A 182 24.32 1.30 -24.48
N PRO A 183 23.84 2.52 -24.80
CA PRO A 183 24.45 3.38 -25.82
C PRO A 183 25.78 4.04 -25.38
N PHE A 184 26.26 3.75 -24.17
CA PHE A 184 27.49 4.28 -23.59
C PHE A 184 28.16 3.23 -22.71
N ASP A 185 29.43 3.45 -22.37
CA ASP A 185 30.11 2.67 -21.33
C ASP A 185 29.56 3.07 -19.95
N ALA A 186 28.82 2.18 -19.31
CA ALA A 186 28.17 2.41 -18.02
C ALA A 186 29.10 2.14 -16.81
N ASN A 187 30.40 1.93 -17.04
CA ASN A 187 31.39 1.78 -15.99
C ASN A 187 31.38 2.95 -15.01
N GLY A 188 31.38 2.63 -13.71
CA GLY A 188 31.30 3.64 -12.65
C GLY A 188 29.88 4.10 -12.30
N GLY A 189 28.87 3.69 -13.09
CA GLY A 189 27.46 3.82 -12.74
C GLY A 189 26.92 2.67 -11.90
N GLU A 190 25.60 2.64 -11.76
CA GLU A 190 24.86 1.61 -11.04
C GLU A 190 23.83 0.95 -11.97
N ILE A 191 23.60 -0.35 -11.78
CA ILE A 191 22.48 -1.07 -12.35
C ILE A 191 21.40 -1.21 -11.27
N VAL A 192 20.16 -0.89 -11.61
CA VAL A 192 18.98 -1.14 -10.78
C VAL A 192 18.19 -2.28 -11.41
N ILE A 193 17.82 -3.27 -10.60
CA ILE A 193 17.21 -4.52 -11.06
C ILE A 193 15.91 -4.75 -10.29
N ARG A 194 14.78 -4.85 -11.01
CA ARG A 194 13.54 -5.44 -10.50
C ARG A 194 13.74 -6.95 -10.50
N LYS A 195 13.80 -7.59 -9.33
CA LYS A 195 14.15 -9.02 -9.24
C LYS A 195 12.92 -9.92 -9.11
N ASN A 196 11.85 -9.39 -8.56
CA ASN A 196 10.53 -10.00 -8.46
C ASN A 196 9.49 -8.88 -8.20
N GLN A 197 8.31 -9.24 -7.72
CA GLN A 197 7.21 -8.31 -7.49
C GLN A 197 7.50 -7.25 -6.41
N TRP A 198 8.28 -7.58 -5.38
CA TRP A 198 8.53 -6.73 -4.20
C TRP A 198 9.99 -6.26 -4.03
N ILE A 199 10.92 -6.70 -4.89
CA ILE A 199 12.36 -6.41 -4.77
C ILE A 199 12.88 -5.59 -5.94
N ILE A 200 13.47 -4.45 -5.60
CA ILE A 200 14.27 -3.59 -6.49
C ILE A 200 15.62 -3.40 -5.80
N ASP A 201 16.69 -3.83 -6.47
CA ASP A 201 18.05 -3.77 -5.93
C ASP A 201 18.97 -2.97 -6.85
N THR A 202 19.86 -2.18 -6.25
CA THR A 202 20.85 -1.34 -6.93
C THR A 202 22.27 -1.85 -6.66
N TYR A 203 23.08 -1.99 -7.71
CA TYR A 203 24.45 -2.51 -7.64
C TYR A 203 25.44 -1.68 -8.47
N PRO A 204 26.70 -1.51 -8.03
CA PRO A 204 27.74 -0.91 -8.86
C PRO A 204 28.06 -1.77 -10.08
N ILE A 205 28.16 -1.15 -11.25
CA ILE A 205 28.51 -1.82 -12.50
C ILE A 205 30.02 -2.09 -12.53
N LYS A 206 30.37 -3.32 -12.90
CA LYS A 206 31.76 -3.75 -13.13
C LYS A 206 32.16 -3.52 -14.59
N GLN A 207 31.32 -3.97 -15.51
CA GLN A 207 31.48 -3.76 -16.95
C GLN A 207 30.13 -3.84 -17.67
N SER A 208 29.98 -3.04 -18.73
CA SER A 208 28.87 -3.15 -19.66
C SER A 208 29.37 -3.22 -21.10
N LYS A 209 28.99 -4.26 -21.85
CA LYS A 209 29.40 -4.43 -23.25
C LYS A 209 28.45 -5.36 -24.00
N ASP A 210 28.10 -4.99 -25.25
CA ASP A 210 27.29 -5.83 -26.16
C ASP A 210 26.01 -6.38 -25.47
N GLY A 211 25.31 -5.51 -24.74
CA GLY A 211 24.08 -5.83 -24.01
C GLY A 211 24.27 -6.63 -22.71
N THR A 212 25.51 -7.01 -22.38
CA THR A 212 25.87 -7.68 -21.12
C THR A 212 26.22 -6.64 -20.05
N VAL A 213 25.69 -6.80 -18.83
CA VAL A 213 26.05 -5.99 -17.67
C VAL A 213 26.48 -6.90 -16.53
N ASP A 214 27.75 -6.79 -16.16
CA ASP A 214 28.32 -7.43 -14.96
C ASP A 214 28.34 -6.44 -13.81
N TYR A 215 28.00 -6.88 -12.61
CA TYR A 215 27.91 -6.01 -11.44
C TYR A 215 28.38 -6.68 -10.15
N TRP A 216 28.61 -5.86 -9.13
CA TRP A 216 29.04 -6.33 -7.81
C TRP A 216 27.83 -6.46 -6.87
N ASN A 217 27.55 -7.65 -6.34
CA ASN A 217 26.53 -7.83 -5.29
C ASN A 217 27.05 -7.40 -3.91
N VAL A 218 27.33 -6.11 -3.78
CA VAL A 218 27.61 -5.47 -2.50
C VAL A 218 26.32 -5.36 -1.69
N GLY A 219 26.35 -5.74 -0.42
CA GLY A 219 25.16 -5.70 0.46
C GLY A 219 24.23 -6.92 0.40
N LYS A 220 24.59 -7.97 -0.37
CA LYS A 220 23.96 -9.31 -0.43
C LYS A 220 22.45 -9.34 -0.18
N SER A 221 21.67 -9.15 -1.24
CA SER A 221 20.27 -9.60 -1.29
C SER A 221 20.22 -11.11 -1.53
N ASN A 222 19.30 -11.83 -0.87
CA ASN A 222 19.07 -13.25 -1.11
C ASN A 222 18.26 -13.51 -2.39
N TYR A 223 17.76 -12.45 -3.03
CA TYR A 223 17.00 -12.51 -4.26
C TYR A 223 17.93 -12.39 -5.47
N ARG A 224 17.75 -13.28 -6.46
CA ARG A 224 18.49 -13.29 -7.73
C ARG A 224 17.70 -12.58 -8.83
N PRO A 225 18.35 -12.02 -9.87
CA PRO A 225 17.65 -11.55 -11.06
C PRO A 225 16.87 -12.68 -11.74
N VAL A 226 15.81 -12.32 -12.46
CA VAL A 226 14.93 -13.27 -13.18
C VAL A 226 14.77 -12.79 -14.62
N GLU A 227 14.78 -13.73 -15.57
CA GLU A 227 14.52 -13.42 -16.99
C GLU A 227 13.11 -12.87 -17.19
N GLY A 228 12.95 -11.89 -18.09
CA GLY A 228 11.70 -11.19 -18.33
C GLY A 228 11.44 -9.99 -17.41
N PHE A 229 12.09 -9.91 -16.25
CA PHE A 229 12.03 -8.72 -15.40
C PHE A 229 12.90 -7.57 -15.91
N GLY A 230 12.71 -6.39 -15.34
CA GLY A 230 13.28 -5.13 -15.76
C GLY A 230 14.59 -4.73 -15.05
N TYR A 231 15.43 -3.98 -15.75
CA TYR A 231 16.58 -3.25 -15.19
C TYR A 231 16.74 -1.86 -15.83
N PHE A 232 17.47 -0.96 -15.19
CA PHE A 232 17.93 0.29 -15.78
C PHE A 232 19.30 0.68 -15.22
N ILE A 233 19.96 1.65 -15.85
CA ILE A 233 21.25 2.19 -15.43
C ILE A 233 21.01 3.54 -14.77
N GLN A 234 21.72 3.85 -13.68
CA GLN A 234 21.65 5.15 -13.03
C GLN A 234 23.01 5.64 -12.55
N ASN A 235 23.04 6.85 -12.01
CA ASN A 235 24.19 7.43 -11.32
C ASN A 235 25.45 7.48 -12.20
N HIS A 236 25.29 7.86 -13.47
CA HIS A 236 26.40 7.99 -14.40
C HIS A 236 26.30 9.31 -15.19
N VAL A 237 27.42 9.95 -15.53
CA VAL A 237 27.38 11.26 -16.20
C VAL A 237 26.72 11.21 -17.58
N LYS A 238 26.68 10.03 -18.22
CA LYS A 238 26.02 9.80 -19.51
C LYS A 238 24.53 9.48 -19.43
N THR A 239 23.96 9.40 -18.22
CA THR A 239 22.51 9.29 -17.99
C THR A 239 21.90 10.64 -17.63
N LEU A 240 22.56 11.75 -17.97
CA LEU A 240 22.14 13.10 -17.60
C LEU A 240 21.59 13.80 -18.84
N ASP A 241 20.27 13.90 -18.97
CA ASP A 241 19.61 14.53 -20.11
C ASP A 241 18.32 15.31 -19.79
N GLN A 242 17.81 15.24 -18.54
CA GLN A 242 16.69 16.05 -18.05
C GLN A 242 17.11 17.01 -16.92
N PHE A 243 16.47 18.18 -16.84
CA PHE A 243 16.80 19.20 -15.84
C PHE A 243 16.72 18.65 -14.41
N GLY A 244 17.82 18.77 -13.67
CA GLY A 244 17.93 18.37 -12.27
C GLY A 244 18.39 16.93 -12.05
N GLU A 245 18.50 16.11 -13.11
CA GLU A 245 19.17 14.82 -13.01
C GLU A 245 20.62 15.01 -12.59
N TRP A 246 21.11 14.10 -11.75
CA TRP A 246 22.46 14.19 -11.21
C TRP A 246 23.16 12.83 -11.09
N SER A 247 24.48 12.86 -11.05
CA SER A 247 25.32 11.70 -10.79
C SER A 247 26.46 12.07 -9.86
N TYR A 248 26.92 11.11 -9.06
CA TYR A 248 28.03 11.30 -8.13
C TYR A 248 29.06 10.18 -8.28
N SER A 249 30.24 10.54 -8.78
CA SER A 249 31.40 9.65 -8.80
C SER A 249 32.06 9.65 -7.42
N LYS A 250 31.94 8.54 -6.69
CA LYS A 250 32.50 8.40 -5.33
C LYS A 250 34.03 8.42 -5.29
N ASP A 251 34.69 7.86 -6.31
CA ASP A 251 36.15 7.73 -6.35
C ASP A 251 36.79 9.07 -6.71
N GLU A 252 36.17 9.80 -7.64
CA GLU A 252 36.60 11.14 -8.01
C GLU A 252 35.97 12.24 -7.15
N LYS A 253 35.00 11.92 -6.27
CA LYS A 253 34.22 12.89 -5.48
C LYS A 253 33.61 14.03 -6.32
N ASN A 254 33.11 13.69 -7.51
CA ASN A 254 32.56 14.66 -8.46
C ASN A 254 31.04 14.50 -8.53
N LEU A 255 30.31 15.57 -8.19
CA LEU A 255 28.88 15.72 -8.46
C LEU A 255 28.71 16.34 -9.85
N SER A 256 27.92 15.73 -10.73
CA SER A 256 27.52 16.31 -12.02
C SER A 256 26.01 16.42 -12.09
N ILE A 257 25.48 17.55 -12.58
CA ILE A 257 24.04 17.82 -12.70
C ILE A 257 23.74 18.35 -14.10
N TYR A 258 22.63 17.89 -14.69
CA TYR A 258 22.11 18.44 -15.94
C TYR A 258 21.25 19.70 -15.68
N PHE A 259 21.69 20.82 -16.26
CA PHE A 259 20.93 22.09 -16.25
C PHE A 259 20.33 22.42 -17.63
N GLY A 260 20.72 21.71 -18.68
CA GLY A 260 20.35 22.05 -20.06
C GLY A 260 20.83 23.46 -20.41
N ASP A 261 19.89 24.33 -20.82
CA ASP A 261 20.17 25.73 -21.15
C ASP A 261 20.26 26.66 -19.92
N ARG A 262 19.92 26.18 -18.72
CA ARG A 262 19.97 26.96 -17.47
C ARG A 262 21.36 27.01 -16.88
N ARG A 263 21.55 27.91 -15.91
CA ARG A 263 22.82 28.03 -15.16
C ARG A 263 22.64 27.60 -13.70
N PRO A 264 23.66 27.00 -13.05
CA PRO A 264 23.59 26.67 -11.64
C PRO A 264 23.31 27.88 -10.73
N SER A 265 23.77 29.08 -11.10
CA SER A 265 23.52 30.30 -10.32
C SER A 265 22.07 30.78 -10.32
N GLU A 266 21.18 30.15 -11.10
CA GLU A 266 19.75 30.47 -11.16
C GLU A 266 18.92 29.66 -10.16
N ALA A 267 19.53 28.71 -9.45
CA ALA A 267 18.87 27.85 -8.47
C ALA A 267 19.71 27.68 -7.20
N SER A 268 19.08 27.28 -6.09
CA SER A 268 19.77 26.86 -4.86
C SER A 268 20.01 25.36 -4.89
N ILE A 269 21.26 24.94 -5.00
CA ILE A 269 21.65 23.51 -4.98
C ILE A 269 22.19 23.15 -3.61
N GLU A 270 21.55 22.19 -2.96
CA GLU A 270 21.95 21.68 -1.65
C GLU A 270 22.16 20.17 -1.66
N ILE A 271 23.17 19.70 -0.94
CA ILE A 271 23.45 18.27 -0.77
C ILE A 271 23.64 17.89 0.69
N ALA A 272 23.23 16.68 1.07
CA ALA A 272 23.53 16.15 2.40
C ALA A 272 24.99 15.69 2.50
N THR A 273 25.62 15.98 3.65
CA THR A 273 27.03 15.64 3.90
C THR A 273 27.22 14.57 4.97
N ASN A 274 26.26 14.38 5.88
CA ASN A 274 26.36 13.39 6.96
C ASN A 274 25.39 12.23 6.75
N ASP A 275 25.74 11.06 7.30
CA ASP A 275 24.85 9.88 7.27
C ASP A 275 23.63 10.03 8.19
N TYR A 276 23.78 10.74 9.32
CA TYR A 276 22.76 10.86 10.36
C TYR A 276 22.70 12.27 10.94
N LEU A 277 21.54 12.66 11.48
CA LEU A 277 21.39 13.94 12.22
C LEU A 277 21.25 13.72 13.72
N LEU A 278 20.70 12.58 14.15
CA LEU A 278 20.62 12.18 15.54
C LEU A 278 21.03 10.73 15.72
N VAL A 279 22.00 10.50 16.61
CA VAL A 279 22.43 9.17 17.04
C VAL A 279 22.57 9.12 18.56
N SER A 280 22.43 7.92 19.13
CA SER A 280 22.77 7.67 20.54
C SER A 280 23.94 6.70 20.66
N ASN A 281 24.76 6.90 21.69
CA ASN A 281 25.54 5.80 22.23
C ASN A 281 24.58 4.70 22.74
N LEU A 282 25.12 3.50 22.93
CA LEU A 282 24.33 2.38 23.46
C LEU A 282 23.93 2.64 24.91
N LEU A 283 22.80 2.08 25.33
CA LEU A 283 22.27 2.14 26.70
C LEU A 283 21.97 3.57 27.18
N VAL A 284 21.50 4.41 26.27
CA VAL A 284 21.05 5.77 26.58
C VAL A 284 19.52 5.76 26.66
N HIS A 285 18.97 6.26 27.77
CA HIS A 285 17.55 6.09 28.07
C HIS A 285 16.87 7.41 28.44
N ASN A 286 15.54 7.48 28.37
CA ASN A 286 14.74 8.61 28.86
C ASN A 286 15.15 9.94 28.18
N LEU A 287 14.86 10.04 26.89
CA LEU A 287 15.17 11.21 26.06
C LEU A 287 13.91 11.73 25.37
N SER A 288 13.76 13.04 25.25
CA SER A 288 12.64 13.65 24.54
C SER A 288 13.11 14.75 23.60
N PHE A 289 12.72 14.67 22.33
CA PHE A 289 12.99 15.64 21.28
C PHE A 289 11.68 16.27 20.85
N LYS A 290 11.59 17.60 20.91
CA LYS A 290 10.36 18.34 20.62
C LYS A 290 10.59 19.56 19.75
N ASN A 291 9.63 19.84 18.86
CA ASN A 291 9.59 21.07 18.07
C ASN A 291 10.86 21.32 17.22
N LEU A 292 11.56 20.28 16.78
CA LEU A 292 12.75 20.37 15.93
C LEU A 292 12.43 20.04 14.47
N HIS A 293 13.27 20.53 13.55
CA HIS A 293 13.24 20.15 12.14
C HIS A 293 14.55 19.41 11.80
N PHE A 294 14.49 18.12 11.47
CA PHE A 294 15.62 17.33 10.97
C PHE A 294 15.57 17.28 9.43
N LYS A 295 16.53 17.91 8.75
CA LYS A 295 16.51 18.11 7.29
C LYS A 295 17.78 17.58 6.61
N GLY A 296 17.68 16.55 5.78
CA GLY A 296 18.76 16.11 4.88
C GLY A 296 19.87 15.28 5.54
N ALA A 297 19.86 13.96 5.30
CA ALA A 297 20.93 13.03 5.67
C ALA A 297 21.13 11.94 4.59
N ASN A 298 22.35 11.43 4.42
CA ASN A 298 22.66 10.39 3.42
C ASN A 298 22.22 8.97 3.83
N LYS A 299 21.88 8.74 5.11
CA LYS A 299 21.20 7.53 5.58
C LYS A 299 19.95 7.90 6.37
N ASN A 300 19.91 7.59 7.67
CA ASN A 300 18.73 7.84 8.49
C ASN A 300 18.76 9.25 9.09
N LEU A 301 17.64 9.97 9.21
CA LEU A 301 17.66 11.24 9.94
C LEU A 301 17.94 10.97 11.44
N ILE A 302 17.22 10.00 12.01
CA ILE A 302 17.35 9.54 13.39
C ILE A 302 17.72 8.05 13.40
N ASN A 303 18.79 7.68 14.10
CA ASN A 303 19.25 6.30 14.26
C ASN A 303 19.53 5.98 15.74
N ILE A 304 18.62 5.23 16.38
CA ILE A 304 18.72 4.89 17.81
C ILE A 304 18.82 3.38 17.98
N GLU A 305 19.80 2.93 18.76
CA GLU A 305 20.03 1.49 18.97
C GLU A 305 20.28 1.19 20.45
N LYS A 306 19.79 0.02 20.91
CA LYS A 306 20.05 -0.54 22.25
C LYS A 306 19.82 0.48 23.36
N SER A 307 18.69 1.16 23.30
CA SER A 307 18.33 2.31 24.14
C SER A 307 16.89 2.09 24.66
N SER A 308 16.27 3.03 25.38
CA SER A 308 14.83 2.90 25.69
C SER A 308 14.19 4.20 26.15
N ASN A 309 12.85 4.26 26.11
CA ASN A 309 12.07 5.43 26.51
C ASN A 309 12.53 6.69 25.75
N ILE A 310 12.35 6.66 24.44
CA ILE A 310 12.74 7.73 23.51
C ILE A 310 11.47 8.35 22.95
N VAL A 311 11.35 9.68 23.02
CA VAL A 311 10.19 10.43 22.55
C VAL A 311 10.59 11.40 21.46
N ILE A 312 9.97 11.31 20.29
CA ILE A 312 10.04 12.30 19.21
C ILE A 312 8.64 12.89 19.03
N ASP A 313 8.44 14.17 19.38
CA ASP A 313 7.12 14.80 19.42
C ASP A 313 7.10 16.15 18.69
N LYS A 314 6.13 16.37 17.80
CA LYS A 314 5.96 17.65 17.07
C LYS A 314 7.19 18.04 16.25
N CYS A 315 7.94 17.08 15.73
CA CYS A 315 9.09 17.32 14.86
C CYS A 315 8.69 17.28 13.37
N LEU A 316 9.50 17.93 12.54
CA LEU A 316 9.46 17.80 11.07
C LEU A 316 10.72 17.05 10.63
N LEU A 317 10.57 15.99 9.85
CA LEU A 317 11.65 15.12 9.40
C LEU A 317 11.60 15.02 7.88
N GLU A 318 12.56 15.62 7.17
CA GLU A 318 12.54 15.69 5.71
C GLU A 318 13.86 15.24 5.07
N TYR A 319 13.76 14.54 3.94
CA TYR A 319 14.86 14.15 3.05
C TYR A 319 15.86 13.18 3.71
N ALA A 320 15.40 11.94 3.94
CA ALA A 320 16.25 10.87 4.45
C ALA A 320 16.80 10.00 3.31
N GLY A 321 18.12 9.81 3.26
CA GLY A 321 18.78 8.98 2.24
C GLY A 321 18.48 7.48 2.37
N GLU A 322 18.03 7.05 3.55
CA GLU A 322 17.49 5.73 3.84
C GLU A 322 16.13 5.88 4.57
N ASN A 323 16.09 5.68 5.89
CA ASN A 323 14.84 5.82 6.66
C ASN A 323 14.75 7.16 7.40
N ALA A 324 13.57 7.72 7.61
CA ALA A 324 13.51 8.91 8.47
C ALA A 324 13.89 8.56 9.92
N VAL A 325 13.33 7.48 10.45
CA VAL A 325 13.65 6.99 11.80
C VAL A 325 13.94 5.49 11.75
N TYR A 326 15.13 5.12 12.23
CA TYR A 326 15.53 3.73 12.42
C TYR A 326 15.72 3.42 13.91
N SER A 327 15.22 2.27 14.34
CA SER A 327 15.34 1.79 15.71
C SER A 327 15.63 0.29 15.77
N PHE A 328 16.48 -0.14 16.70
CA PHE A 328 16.77 -1.55 16.99
C PHE A 328 17.01 -1.76 18.49
N ASN A 329 16.45 -2.81 19.08
CA ASN A 329 16.54 -3.09 20.53
C ASN A 329 16.23 -1.87 21.39
N THR A 330 15.14 -1.16 21.08
CA THR A 330 14.75 0.07 21.76
C THR A 330 13.28 0.03 22.19
N PRO A 331 12.98 -0.60 23.33
CA PRO A 331 11.62 -0.61 23.86
C PRO A 331 11.15 0.80 24.26
N ASP A 332 9.82 0.98 24.28
CA ASP A 332 9.16 2.20 24.73
C ASP A 332 9.53 3.43 23.85
N PHE A 333 9.59 3.25 22.53
CA PHE A 333 9.83 4.35 21.59
C PHE A 333 8.51 5.00 21.17
N THR A 334 8.39 6.31 21.40
CA THR A 334 7.21 7.11 21.07
C THR A 334 7.49 8.11 19.94
N LEU A 335 6.67 8.10 18.89
CA LEU A 335 6.59 9.10 17.84
C LEU A 335 5.19 9.71 17.80
N THR A 336 5.05 10.96 18.22
CA THR A 336 3.75 11.65 18.24
C THR A 336 3.73 12.97 17.49
N ASN A 337 2.64 13.25 16.77
CA ASN A 337 2.39 14.55 16.15
C ASN A 337 3.50 15.02 15.18
N ASN A 338 4.23 14.10 14.55
CA ASN A 338 5.33 14.44 13.65
C ASN A 338 4.85 14.52 12.19
N GLU A 339 5.62 15.23 11.39
CA GLU A 339 5.52 15.22 9.93
C GLU A 339 6.81 14.64 9.37
N ILE A 340 6.68 13.60 8.54
CA ILE A 340 7.80 12.87 7.95
C ILE A 340 7.60 12.86 6.44
N ARG A 341 8.55 13.45 5.69
CA ARG A 341 8.48 13.54 4.23
C ARG A 341 9.75 13.05 3.55
N TYR A 342 9.57 12.43 2.38
CA TYR A 342 10.67 12.13 1.45
C TYR A 342 11.79 11.28 2.07
N ALA A 343 11.42 10.10 2.61
CA ALA A 343 12.39 9.08 2.98
C ALA A 343 12.65 8.16 1.78
N LEU A 344 13.89 8.05 1.32
CA LEU A 344 14.22 7.30 0.11
C LEU A 344 14.01 5.79 0.24
N SER A 345 13.97 5.24 1.46
CA SER A 345 13.70 3.82 1.72
C SER A 345 12.39 3.60 2.48
N GLY A 346 12.27 4.05 3.73
CA GLY A 346 11.05 3.86 4.54
C GLY A 346 10.91 4.98 5.57
N ALA A 347 9.72 5.35 6.02
CA ALA A 347 9.62 6.47 6.97
C ALA A 347 10.03 6.03 8.38
N ILE A 348 9.30 5.10 9.00
CA ILE A 348 9.61 4.56 10.33
C ILE A 348 10.00 3.09 10.19
N PHE A 349 11.18 2.72 10.65
CA PHE A 349 11.69 1.35 10.58
C PHE A 349 12.16 0.88 11.95
N PHE A 350 11.28 0.21 12.67
CA PHE A 350 11.55 -0.35 14.00
C PHE A 350 11.79 -1.84 13.87
N TRP A 351 13.07 -2.21 13.97
CA TRP A 351 13.53 -3.58 13.89
C TRP A 351 13.34 -4.30 15.23
N HIS A 352 13.79 -5.54 15.30
CA HIS A 352 13.61 -6.41 16.46
C HIS A 352 14.01 -5.78 17.81
N GLY A 353 13.31 -6.18 18.86
CA GLY A 353 13.48 -5.71 20.24
C GLY A 353 12.95 -4.30 20.50
N THR A 354 11.92 -3.86 19.78
CA THR A 354 11.29 -2.53 19.94
C THR A 354 9.81 -2.58 20.41
N PRO A 355 9.47 -3.37 21.46
CA PRO A 355 8.09 -3.49 21.93
C PRO A 355 7.59 -2.20 22.61
N ARG A 356 6.27 -2.12 22.80
CA ARG A 356 5.55 -0.98 23.40
C ARG A 356 5.82 0.33 22.67
N SER A 357 6.01 0.24 21.36
CA SER A 357 6.20 1.40 20.51
C SER A 357 4.87 2.13 20.31
N VAL A 358 4.88 3.46 20.36
CA VAL A 358 3.69 4.29 20.17
C VAL A 358 3.90 5.21 18.99
N ILE A 359 3.15 5.02 17.91
CA ILE A 359 3.17 5.83 16.70
C ILE A 359 1.79 6.45 16.55
N LEU A 360 1.65 7.72 16.96
CA LEU A 360 0.37 8.40 17.12
C LEU A 360 0.32 9.75 16.40
N ASN A 361 -0.75 10.01 15.64
CA ASN A 361 -1.01 11.32 15.02
C ASN A 361 0.12 11.83 14.11
N ASN A 362 0.84 10.95 13.41
CA ASN A 362 1.89 11.37 12.48
C ASN A 362 1.34 11.51 11.04
N LEU A 363 1.88 12.47 10.30
CA LEU A 363 1.77 12.57 8.85
C LEU A 363 3.03 11.99 8.21
N ILE A 364 2.87 11.00 7.35
CA ILE A 364 3.93 10.36 6.58
C ILE A 364 3.59 10.52 5.10
N GLU A 365 4.47 11.18 4.35
CA GLU A 365 4.28 11.44 2.91
C GLU A 365 5.52 11.02 2.11
N SER A 366 5.32 10.28 1.02
CA SER A 366 6.37 9.94 0.05
C SER A 366 7.53 9.10 0.62
N SER A 367 7.25 7.86 1.03
CA SER A 367 8.30 6.87 1.32
C SER A 367 8.70 6.10 0.06
N MET A 368 10.00 6.01 -0.23
CA MET A 368 10.56 5.50 -1.48
C MET A 368 9.95 6.21 -2.70
N PRO A 369 10.21 7.52 -2.90
CA PRO A 369 9.70 8.25 -4.08
C PRO A 369 10.36 7.83 -5.39
N PHE A 370 11.54 7.17 -5.36
CA PHE A 370 12.29 6.77 -6.54
C PHE A 370 12.74 5.31 -6.45
N GLN A 371 12.56 4.57 -7.56
CA GLN A 371 12.73 3.11 -7.61
C GLN A 371 14.18 2.67 -7.35
N GLY A 372 15.16 3.45 -7.81
CA GLY A 372 16.58 3.09 -7.76
C GLY A 372 17.37 3.67 -6.58
N MET A 373 16.75 4.52 -5.76
CA MET A 373 17.46 5.26 -4.71
C MET A 373 17.29 4.69 -3.29
N ALA A 374 16.36 3.75 -3.11
CA ALA A 374 16.11 3.05 -1.85
C ALA A 374 17.26 2.12 -1.43
N LYS A 375 17.11 1.49 -0.26
CA LYS A 375 17.97 0.37 0.15
C LYS A 375 17.65 -0.88 -0.68
N ASN A 376 18.62 -1.78 -0.76
CA ASN A 376 18.42 -3.12 -1.32
C ASN A 376 17.67 -4.02 -0.35
N SER A 377 17.18 -5.13 -0.91
CA SER A 377 16.47 -6.22 -0.25
C SER A 377 15.03 -5.88 0.16
N ASP A 378 14.44 -6.81 0.89
CA ASP A 378 13.06 -6.76 1.35
C ASP A 378 12.85 -5.66 2.40
N LEU A 379 11.59 -5.42 2.76
CA LEU A 379 11.18 -4.47 3.79
C LEU A 379 11.60 -3.01 3.50
N THR A 380 11.75 -2.71 2.21
CA THR A 380 12.06 -1.37 1.69
C THR A 380 10.86 -0.82 0.93
N GLY A 381 10.61 0.48 1.07
CA GLY A 381 9.44 1.16 0.52
C GLY A 381 8.24 1.26 1.46
N ILE A 382 8.40 0.84 2.73
CA ILE A 382 7.31 0.79 3.71
C ILE A 382 7.19 2.13 4.46
N GLY A 383 5.95 2.61 4.62
CA GLY A 383 5.67 3.80 5.42
C GLY A 383 6.04 3.59 6.90
N ILE A 384 5.40 2.62 7.55
CA ILE A 384 5.71 2.23 8.93
C ILE A 384 6.02 0.74 8.97
N TYR A 385 7.22 0.37 9.40
CA TYR A 385 7.58 -1.02 9.69
C TYR A 385 7.83 -1.20 11.19
N ILE A 386 7.05 -2.10 11.80
CA ILE A 386 7.25 -2.63 13.15
C ILE A 386 7.46 -4.15 13.03
N ALA A 387 8.58 -4.64 13.57
CA ALA A 387 8.94 -6.06 13.55
C ALA A 387 8.00 -6.97 14.37
N GLY A 388 8.07 -8.27 14.07
CA GLY A 388 7.24 -9.35 14.60
C GLY A 388 7.27 -9.58 16.11
N ASP A 389 8.32 -9.13 16.80
CA ASP A 389 8.53 -9.29 18.25
C ASP A 389 8.21 -8.01 19.06
N ALA A 390 7.68 -6.96 18.42
CA ALA A 390 7.37 -5.70 19.06
C ALA A 390 5.99 -5.70 19.74
N GLU A 391 5.81 -6.53 20.77
CA GLU A 391 4.56 -6.67 21.52
C GLU A 391 4.00 -5.35 22.08
N ASP A 392 2.68 -5.31 22.26
CA ASP A 392 1.93 -4.19 22.85
C ASP A 392 2.16 -2.84 22.13
N SER A 393 2.46 -2.86 20.83
CA SER A 393 2.72 -1.64 20.05
C SER A 393 1.43 -1.02 19.51
N GLN A 394 1.43 0.30 19.33
CA GLN A 394 0.26 1.08 18.92
C GLN A 394 0.60 1.94 17.71
N ILE A 395 -0.16 1.77 16.62
CA ILE A 395 -0.10 2.59 15.41
C ILE A 395 -1.49 3.21 15.21
N ILE A 396 -1.67 4.45 15.67
CA ILE A 396 -3.00 5.05 15.84
C ILE A 396 -3.09 6.44 15.18
N ASN A 397 -4.20 6.71 14.48
CA ASN A 397 -4.53 8.04 13.95
C ASN A 397 -3.45 8.66 13.03
N ASN A 398 -2.65 7.82 12.35
CA ASN A 398 -1.63 8.31 11.41
C ASN A 398 -2.22 8.47 10.01
N ARG A 399 -1.62 9.37 9.23
CA ARG A 399 -1.88 9.53 7.80
C ARG A 399 -0.64 9.09 7.04
N ILE A 400 -0.75 8.01 6.28
CA ILE A 400 0.31 7.44 5.45
C ILE A 400 -0.11 7.61 4.00
N ILE A 401 0.61 8.45 3.27
CA ILE A 401 0.25 8.87 1.92
C ILE A 401 1.46 8.68 1.00
N ASP A 402 1.22 8.06 -0.15
CA ASP A 402 2.22 7.83 -1.20
C ASP A 402 3.41 6.98 -0.72
N THR A 403 3.23 5.65 -0.71
CA THR A 403 4.28 4.69 -0.34
C THR A 403 4.71 3.82 -1.53
N GLY A 404 6.02 3.73 -1.75
CA GLY A 404 6.60 2.91 -2.83
C GLY A 404 6.23 1.43 -2.75
N TYR A 405 6.00 0.91 -1.54
CA TYR A 405 5.52 -0.43 -1.27
C TYR A 405 4.33 -0.39 -0.28
N SER A 406 4.36 -1.21 0.77
CA SER A 406 3.29 -1.30 1.76
C SER A 406 3.15 -0.04 2.62
N GLY A 407 1.93 0.27 3.07
CA GLY A 407 1.69 1.41 3.95
C GLY A 407 2.19 1.17 5.37
N ILE A 408 1.64 0.14 6.02
CA ILE A 408 1.96 -0.26 7.40
C ILE A 408 2.30 -1.75 7.42
N HIS A 409 3.46 -2.10 7.95
CA HIS A 409 3.80 -3.43 8.46
C HIS A 409 3.80 -3.41 9.99
N PHE A 410 3.16 -4.39 10.63
CA PHE A 410 3.25 -4.51 12.08
C PHE A 410 3.25 -5.96 12.57
N GLY A 411 3.83 -6.16 13.75
CA GLY A 411 3.83 -7.44 14.46
C GLY A 411 3.82 -7.26 15.97
N GLY A 412 4.07 -8.35 16.69
CA GLY A 412 4.00 -8.43 18.14
C GLY A 412 2.59 -8.76 18.64
N ASN A 413 2.52 -9.55 19.72
CA ASN A 413 1.26 -9.84 20.39
C ASN A 413 0.61 -8.55 20.93
N ASN A 414 -0.72 -8.51 20.94
CA ASN A 414 -1.52 -7.38 21.45
C ASN A 414 -1.25 -6.02 20.76
N SER A 415 -0.59 -6.02 19.60
CA SER A 415 -0.34 -4.79 18.84
C SER A 415 -1.61 -4.33 18.11
N VAL A 416 -1.81 -3.03 18.05
CA VAL A 416 -3.03 -2.39 17.51
C VAL A 416 -2.68 -1.41 16.39
N VAL A 417 -3.30 -1.61 15.24
CA VAL A 417 -3.33 -0.66 14.11
C VAL A 417 -4.74 -0.11 13.99
N LYS A 418 -4.93 1.14 14.41
CA LYS A 418 -6.28 1.69 14.57
C LYS A 418 -6.43 3.08 13.99
N ASN A 419 -7.54 3.31 13.29
CA ASN A 419 -7.95 4.64 12.85
C ASN A 419 -6.88 5.34 11.98
N ASN A 420 -6.10 4.61 11.20
CA ASN A 420 -5.14 5.21 10.28
C ASN A 420 -5.80 5.47 8.92
N LEU A 421 -5.36 6.52 8.23
CA LEU A 421 -5.59 6.70 6.80
C LEU A 421 -4.36 6.21 6.05
N VAL A 422 -4.50 5.16 5.25
CA VAL A 422 -3.46 4.68 4.33
C VAL A 422 -3.96 4.90 2.91
N LYS A 423 -3.22 5.68 2.11
CA LYS A 423 -3.65 6.08 0.77
C LYS A 423 -2.48 6.05 -0.21
N ASN A 424 -2.74 5.54 -1.42
CA ASN A 424 -1.78 5.48 -2.52
C ASN A 424 -0.52 4.69 -2.13
N PHE A 425 -0.62 3.37 -2.17
CA PHE A 425 0.46 2.47 -1.80
C PHE A 425 0.74 1.47 -2.92
N CYS A 426 1.88 0.77 -2.82
CA CYS A 426 2.42 -0.07 -3.88
C CYS A 426 2.64 0.73 -5.18
N LEU A 427 3.18 1.95 -5.07
CA LEU A 427 3.44 2.83 -6.21
C LEU A 427 4.50 2.27 -7.15
N TRP A 428 5.51 1.61 -6.59
CA TRP A 428 6.67 1.11 -7.32
C TRP A 428 6.86 -0.38 -7.20
N LYS A 429 6.38 -0.99 -6.12
CA LYS A 429 6.44 -2.43 -5.87
C LYS A 429 5.02 -2.98 -5.80
N GLN A 430 4.86 -4.28 -6.06
CA GLN A 430 3.59 -4.99 -5.91
C GLN A 430 3.73 -6.21 -5.01
N ASP A 431 2.63 -6.93 -4.76
CA ASP A 431 2.55 -7.99 -3.74
C ASP A 431 2.69 -7.47 -2.30
N GLY A 432 2.19 -6.25 -2.08
CA GLY A 432 2.18 -5.57 -0.78
C GLY A 432 0.78 -5.12 -0.40
N GLY A 433 0.64 -4.68 0.85
CA GLY A 433 -0.64 -4.26 1.43
C GLY A 433 -0.64 -2.81 1.89
N GLY A 434 -1.81 -2.15 1.87
CA GLY A 434 -1.99 -0.91 2.61
C GLY A 434 -1.69 -1.13 4.10
N ILE A 435 -2.20 -2.24 4.63
CA ILE A 435 -1.78 -2.82 5.90
C ILE A 435 -1.34 -4.25 5.61
N TYR A 436 -0.10 -4.59 5.92
CA TYR A 436 0.52 -5.88 5.69
C TYR A 436 1.04 -6.46 7.01
N MET A 437 1.02 -7.78 7.16
CA MET A 437 1.84 -8.48 8.14
C MET A 437 2.13 -9.90 7.67
N ASN A 438 3.17 -10.50 8.21
CA ASN A 438 3.36 -11.95 8.19
C ASN A 438 3.70 -12.45 9.60
N SER A 439 3.91 -13.76 9.75
CA SER A 439 4.35 -14.33 11.02
C SER A 439 5.80 -13.99 11.39
N GLU A 440 6.63 -13.57 10.43
CA GLU A 440 8.11 -13.49 10.51
C GLU A 440 8.77 -14.80 11.00
N GLY A 441 8.09 -15.94 10.83
CA GLY A 441 8.48 -17.22 11.43
C GLY A 441 8.31 -17.28 12.96
N LEU A 442 7.76 -16.24 13.59
CA LEU A 442 7.55 -16.10 15.03
C LEU A 442 6.16 -16.58 15.46
N VAL A 443 5.70 -17.73 14.94
CA VAL A 443 4.33 -18.26 15.11
C VAL A 443 3.88 -18.51 16.56
N ASN A 444 4.78 -18.44 17.55
CA ASN A 444 4.48 -18.64 18.97
C ASN A 444 4.44 -17.33 19.79
N ILE A 445 4.95 -16.22 19.26
CA ILE A 445 5.06 -14.92 19.97
C ILE A 445 4.53 -13.73 19.15
N ASN A 446 4.03 -14.01 17.94
CA ASN A 446 3.41 -13.06 17.02
C ASN A 446 2.11 -13.69 16.49
N ASN A 447 1.17 -13.99 17.39
CA ASN A 447 0.04 -14.88 17.10
C ASN A 447 -1.25 -14.64 17.91
N VAL A 448 -1.30 -13.66 18.83
CA VAL A 448 -2.50 -13.38 19.64
C VAL A 448 -2.76 -11.89 19.82
N GLY A 449 -4.05 -11.54 19.97
CA GLY A 449 -4.50 -10.22 20.43
C GLY A 449 -4.25 -9.06 19.46
N ARG A 450 -3.90 -9.33 18.20
CA ARG A 450 -3.57 -8.29 17.22
C ARG A 450 -4.84 -7.70 16.62
N GLU A 451 -4.89 -6.39 16.45
CA GLU A 451 -6.10 -5.71 15.98
C GLU A 451 -5.80 -4.72 14.84
N ILE A 452 -6.64 -4.76 13.79
CA ILE A 452 -6.69 -3.81 12.68
C ILE A 452 -8.09 -3.20 12.68
N VAL A 453 -8.26 -2.01 13.28
CA VAL A 453 -9.59 -1.48 13.61
C VAL A 453 -9.84 -0.09 13.05
N GLY A 454 -10.92 0.09 12.30
CA GLY A 454 -11.35 1.43 11.88
C GLY A 454 -10.40 2.14 10.92
N ASN A 455 -9.49 1.44 10.24
CA ASN A 455 -8.59 2.07 9.29
C ASN A 455 -9.32 2.37 7.97
N ILE A 456 -8.90 3.42 7.28
CA ILE A 456 -9.36 3.77 5.94
C ILE A 456 -8.19 3.49 4.98
N VAL A 457 -8.31 2.44 4.18
CA VAL A 457 -7.28 1.96 3.25
C VAL A 457 -7.78 2.16 1.82
N LEU A 458 -7.07 3.02 1.08
CA LEU A 458 -7.52 3.51 -0.22
C LEU A 458 -6.42 3.43 -1.27
N ASN A 459 -6.81 3.21 -2.52
CA ASN A 459 -5.94 3.34 -3.70
C ASN A 459 -4.71 2.42 -3.63
N GLY A 460 -4.97 1.11 -3.54
CA GLY A 460 -3.93 0.10 -3.74
C GLY A 460 -3.61 0.01 -5.23
N MET A 461 -2.50 0.62 -5.65
CA MET A 461 -2.21 0.83 -7.07
C MET A 461 -1.57 -0.40 -7.72
N GLY A 462 -0.53 -0.96 -7.10
CA GLY A 462 0.28 -1.99 -7.74
C GLY A 462 1.15 -1.41 -8.87
N ALA A 463 2.19 -2.15 -9.26
CA ALA A 463 3.20 -1.66 -10.18
C ALA A 463 3.77 -2.81 -11.03
N SER A 464 3.14 -3.02 -12.19
CA SER A 464 3.53 -4.02 -13.19
C SER A 464 4.75 -3.62 -14.01
N ASN A 465 5.16 -2.34 -13.99
CA ASN A 465 6.33 -1.89 -14.73
C ASN A 465 7.62 -2.58 -14.26
N GLY A 466 8.44 -3.00 -15.23
CA GLY A 466 9.65 -3.76 -14.96
C GLY A 466 9.39 -5.19 -14.44
N THR A 467 8.15 -5.67 -14.47
CA THR A 467 7.83 -7.07 -14.15
C THR A 467 7.63 -7.89 -15.42
N ASN A 468 7.48 -9.20 -15.27
CA ASN A 468 7.11 -10.11 -16.36
C ASN A 468 5.58 -10.33 -16.46
N GLU A 469 4.80 -9.51 -15.77
CA GLU A 469 3.35 -9.52 -15.71
C GLU A 469 2.80 -8.17 -16.20
N ASP A 470 1.60 -8.18 -16.77
CA ASP A 470 0.93 -7.01 -17.33
C ASP A 470 -0.24 -6.50 -16.48
N TYR A 471 -0.39 -7.02 -15.27
CA TYR A 471 -1.45 -6.67 -14.32
C TYR A 471 -0.88 -6.12 -13.01
N ASN A 472 -1.61 -5.19 -12.39
CA ASN A 472 -1.19 -4.52 -11.17
C ASN A 472 -1.76 -5.20 -9.93
N ILE A 473 -0.90 -5.50 -8.96
CA ILE A 473 -1.33 -6.18 -7.72
C ILE A 473 -1.01 -5.32 -6.50
N ALA A 474 -2.04 -4.96 -5.74
CA ALA A 474 -1.87 -4.35 -4.43
C ALA A 474 -3.07 -4.67 -3.57
N GLU A 475 -2.81 -5.06 -2.34
CA GLU A 475 -3.84 -5.56 -1.43
C GLU A 475 -4.26 -4.48 -0.43
N GLY A 476 -5.52 -4.46 0.00
CA GLY A 476 -5.95 -3.54 1.04
C GLY A 476 -5.32 -3.90 2.39
N ILE A 477 -5.75 -5.03 2.95
CA ILE A 477 -5.22 -5.61 4.18
C ILE A 477 -4.73 -7.03 3.87
N TYR A 478 -3.43 -7.26 4.02
CA TYR A 478 -2.79 -8.53 3.68
C TYR A 478 -2.22 -9.19 4.94
N LEU A 479 -2.84 -10.30 5.36
CA LEU A 479 -2.30 -11.21 6.36
C LEU A 479 -1.58 -12.35 5.64
N ASP A 480 -0.28 -12.20 5.50
CA ASP A 480 0.61 -13.10 4.80
C ASP A 480 1.13 -14.22 5.74
N ASP A 481 1.84 -15.17 5.16
CA ASP A 481 2.10 -16.52 5.65
C ASP A 481 2.05 -16.78 7.17
N ASP A 482 1.17 -17.73 7.52
CA ASP A 482 1.02 -18.31 8.86
C ASP A 482 0.68 -17.27 9.96
N THR A 483 0.09 -16.13 9.57
CA THR A 483 -0.45 -15.12 10.49
C THR A 483 -1.62 -15.66 11.32
N ARG A 484 -1.72 -15.30 12.61
CA ARG A 484 -2.73 -15.83 13.55
C ARG A 484 -3.30 -14.87 14.59
N GLY A 485 -4.53 -15.07 15.04
CA GLY A 485 -5.08 -14.32 16.18
C GLY A 485 -5.18 -12.83 15.90
N VAL A 486 -5.77 -12.49 14.75
CA VAL A 486 -5.92 -11.11 14.26
C VAL A 486 -7.40 -10.77 14.14
N LYS A 487 -7.80 -9.62 14.67
CA LYS A 487 -9.13 -9.03 14.46
C LYS A 487 -9.04 -7.91 13.44
N ILE A 488 -9.75 -8.03 12.32
CA ILE A 488 -9.92 -7.00 11.29
C ILE A 488 -11.34 -6.45 11.38
N GLU A 489 -11.49 -5.28 12.02
CA GLU A 489 -12.81 -4.75 12.38
C GLU A 489 -13.08 -3.33 11.86
N GLN A 490 -14.25 -3.12 11.27
CA GLN A 490 -14.78 -1.79 10.93
C GLN A 490 -13.86 -0.95 10.02
N ASN A 491 -13.01 -1.60 9.22
CA ASN A 491 -12.14 -0.92 8.27
C ASN A 491 -12.92 -0.58 6.99
N THR A 492 -12.49 0.49 6.34
CA THR A 492 -12.89 0.83 4.97
C THR A 492 -11.77 0.41 4.03
N VAL A 493 -12.08 -0.43 3.06
CA VAL A 493 -11.12 -0.88 2.05
C VAL A 493 -11.71 -0.57 0.68
N ALA A 494 -11.11 0.37 -0.05
CA ALA A 494 -11.66 0.79 -1.32
C ALA A 494 -10.62 1.19 -2.38
N HIS A 495 -11.03 1.09 -3.65
CA HIS A 495 -10.18 1.40 -4.80
C HIS A 495 -8.89 0.56 -4.81
N ILE A 496 -9.04 -0.75 -4.65
CA ILE A 496 -7.93 -1.69 -4.59
C ILE A 496 -7.84 -2.42 -5.94
N ASN A 497 -6.65 -2.41 -6.55
CA ASN A 497 -6.42 -3.13 -7.81
C ASN A 497 -6.30 -4.63 -7.62
N GLY A 498 -5.85 -5.12 -6.45
CA GLY A 498 -5.89 -6.53 -6.09
C GLY A 498 -7.06 -6.90 -5.17
N LYS A 499 -6.73 -7.53 -4.05
CA LYS A 499 -7.63 -8.08 -3.05
C LYS A 499 -7.87 -7.07 -1.92
N GLY A 500 -9.12 -6.83 -1.54
CA GLY A 500 -9.49 -5.97 -0.43
C GLY A 500 -8.90 -6.47 0.89
N ILE A 501 -9.28 -7.67 1.32
CA ILE A 501 -8.59 -8.41 2.38
C ILE A 501 -8.04 -9.70 1.79
N TYR A 502 -6.76 -9.98 2.03
CA TYR A 502 -6.11 -11.21 1.63
C TYR A 502 -5.56 -11.96 2.85
N LEU A 503 -6.03 -13.21 3.03
CA LEU A 503 -5.49 -14.17 3.98
C LEU A 503 -4.68 -15.23 3.22
N HIS A 504 -3.38 -15.30 3.49
CA HIS A 504 -2.51 -16.31 2.93
C HIS A 504 -1.96 -17.20 4.06
N ASN A 505 -2.39 -18.46 4.06
CA ASN A 505 -2.06 -19.45 5.10
C ASN A 505 -2.42 -19.00 6.55
N ALA A 506 -3.27 -17.97 6.71
CA ALA A 506 -3.60 -17.38 7.99
C ALA A 506 -4.67 -18.19 8.76
N ASN A 507 -4.70 -18.08 10.09
CA ASN A 507 -5.63 -18.82 10.95
C ASN A 507 -6.15 -17.97 12.12
N SER A 508 -7.30 -18.32 12.70
CA SER A 508 -7.85 -17.62 13.87
C SER A 508 -8.00 -16.11 13.60
N VAL A 509 -8.81 -15.76 12.60
CA VAL A 509 -8.98 -14.39 12.10
C VAL A 509 -10.44 -13.98 12.16
N ASP A 510 -10.72 -12.86 12.82
CA ASP A 510 -12.07 -12.27 12.86
C ASP A 510 -12.15 -11.11 11.87
N ILE A 511 -13.00 -11.22 10.84
CA ILE A 511 -13.26 -10.18 9.84
C ILE A 511 -14.68 -9.65 10.08
N VAL A 512 -14.80 -8.51 10.76
CA VAL A 512 -16.09 -8.02 11.27
C VAL A 512 -16.39 -6.58 10.87
N GLY A 513 -17.55 -6.34 10.26
CA GLY A 513 -18.02 -4.95 10.09
C GLY A 513 -17.25 -4.11 9.08
N ASN A 514 -16.43 -4.71 8.22
CA ASN A 514 -15.64 -3.98 7.22
C ASN A 514 -16.49 -3.59 6.02
N LEU A 515 -16.16 -2.47 5.38
CA LEU A 515 -16.80 -2.00 4.14
C LEU A 515 -15.83 -2.16 2.96
N PHE A 516 -16.29 -2.86 1.94
CA PHE A 516 -15.59 -3.05 0.67
C PHE A 516 -16.27 -2.25 -0.45
N PHE A 517 -15.48 -1.53 -1.22
CA PHE A 517 -15.96 -0.81 -2.38
C PHE A 517 -14.88 -0.76 -3.45
N ASP A 518 -15.18 -1.18 -4.68
CA ASP A 518 -14.25 -0.97 -5.79
C ASP A 518 -12.94 -1.76 -5.53
N CYS A 519 -13.04 -3.09 -5.35
CA CYS A 519 -11.89 -4.01 -5.25
C CYS A 519 -11.98 -5.07 -6.37
N GLU A 520 -10.87 -5.60 -6.90
CA GLU A 520 -10.95 -6.67 -7.91
C GLU A 520 -11.49 -7.97 -7.27
N VAL A 521 -10.91 -8.32 -6.12
CA VAL A 521 -11.45 -9.35 -5.21
C VAL A 521 -11.71 -8.68 -3.87
N GLN A 522 -12.89 -8.81 -3.27
CA GLN A 522 -13.15 -8.16 -1.97
C GLN A 522 -12.50 -8.94 -0.83
N LEU A 523 -12.66 -10.27 -0.80
CA LEU A 523 -12.04 -11.13 0.20
C LEU A 523 -11.39 -12.37 -0.45
N GLN A 524 -10.10 -12.56 -0.24
CA GLN A 524 -9.38 -13.76 -0.69
C GLN A 524 -8.79 -14.55 0.48
N LEU A 525 -8.93 -15.87 0.40
CA LEU A 525 -8.35 -16.85 1.32
C LEU A 525 -7.59 -17.88 0.49
N SER A 526 -6.27 -17.97 0.67
CA SER A 526 -5.41 -18.91 -0.06
C SER A 526 -4.62 -19.78 0.89
N HIS A 527 -4.74 -21.10 0.72
CA HIS A 527 -3.91 -22.10 1.38
C HIS A 527 -3.11 -22.89 0.35
N ASP A 528 -1.78 -22.85 0.51
CA ASP A 528 -0.83 -23.55 -0.34
C ASP A 528 0.14 -24.42 0.46
N ILE A 529 1.22 -24.88 -0.19
CA ILE A 529 2.20 -25.78 0.43
C ILE A 529 3.15 -25.07 1.42
N LEU A 530 3.16 -23.74 1.46
CA LEU A 530 4.09 -22.96 2.26
C LEU A 530 3.65 -22.84 3.71
N GLY A 531 2.35 -22.98 3.99
CA GLY A 531 1.81 -22.83 5.33
C GLY A 531 0.73 -23.85 5.67
N ASN A 532 -0.03 -23.53 6.72
CA ASN A 532 -1.06 -24.41 7.24
C ASN A 532 -2.43 -24.11 6.62
N PRO A 533 -3.35 -25.10 6.58
CA PRO A 533 -4.72 -24.86 6.17
C PRO A 533 -5.35 -23.71 6.95
N ILE A 534 -6.14 -22.89 6.27
CA ILE A 534 -6.88 -21.79 6.91
C ILE A 534 -8.02 -22.34 7.77
N ARG A 535 -8.07 -21.95 9.04
CA ARG A 535 -9.05 -22.35 10.05
C ARG A 535 -9.45 -21.20 10.95
N ASP A 536 -10.58 -21.38 11.63
CA ASP A 536 -11.09 -20.49 12.67
C ASP A 536 -11.25 -19.04 12.18
N VAL A 537 -11.73 -18.87 10.94
CA VAL A 537 -12.05 -17.56 10.38
C VAL A 537 -13.51 -17.22 10.65
N ILE A 538 -13.79 -16.05 11.22
CA ILE A 538 -15.15 -15.54 11.44
C ILE A 538 -15.38 -14.34 10.53
N ILE A 539 -16.35 -14.42 9.62
CA ILE A 539 -16.67 -13.35 8.66
C ILE A 539 -18.11 -12.90 8.87
N THR A 540 -18.32 -11.78 9.56
CA THR A 540 -19.68 -11.33 9.90
C THR A 540 -19.85 -9.82 9.81
N ASN A 541 -21.08 -9.37 9.54
CA ASN A 541 -21.46 -7.95 9.51
C ASN A 541 -20.67 -7.10 8.49
N ASN A 542 -19.95 -7.71 7.56
CA ASN A 542 -19.22 -6.97 6.53
C ASN A 542 -20.19 -6.50 5.45
N GLN A 543 -19.89 -5.36 4.84
CA GLN A 543 -20.58 -4.85 3.67
C GLN A 543 -19.75 -5.14 2.41
N PHE A 544 -20.24 -6.06 1.60
CA PHE A 544 -19.73 -6.34 0.26
C PHE A 544 -20.56 -5.58 -0.78
N SER A 545 -19.98 -5.34 -1.95
CA SER A 545 -20.66 -4.62 -3.03
C SER A 545 -20.34 -5.18 -4.41
N SER A 546 -21.24 -4.97 -5.37
CA SER A 546 -21.08 -5.41 -6.76
C SER A 546 -21.16 -4.20 -7.67
N THR A 547 -20.12 -3.37 -7.66
CA THR A 547 -20.09 -2.06 -8.33
C THR A 547 -19.29 -2.05 -9.64
N ARG A 548 -18.36 -3.00 -9.86
CA ARG A 548 -17.50 -3.11 -11.07
C ARG A 548 -17.77 -4.32 -11.95
N ASP A 549 -17.34 -4.36 -13.21
CA ASP A 549 -17.56 -5.55 -14.04
C ASP A 549 -16.72 -6.69 -13.47
N ARG A 550 -17.34 -7.86 -13.22
CA ARG A 550 -16.67 -9.08 -12.73
C ARG A 550 -15.95 -8.95 -11.38
N GLU A 551 -16.47 -8.12 -10.49
CA GLU A 551 -16.02 -8.05 -9.10
C GLU A 551 -16.25 -9.39 -8.39
N ILE A 552 -15.18 -9.99 -7.86
CA ILE A 552 -15.23 -11.25 -7.12
C ILE A 552 -15.46 -10.92 -5.64
N ILE A 553 -16.53 -11.44 -5.06
CA ILE A 553 -16.83 -11.21 -3.65
C ILE A 553 -15.85 -12.02 -2.80
N PHE A 554 -15.84 -13.34 -2.99
CA PHE A 554 -14.92 -14.25 -2.30
C PHE A 554 -14.12 -15.06 -3.31
N SER A 555 -12.82 -15.18 -3.07
CA SER A 555 -11.96 -16.18 -3.71
C SER A 555 -11.34 -17.07 -2.65
N VAL A 556 -11.68 -18.35 -2.63
CA VAL A 556 -11.17 -19.31 -1.65
C VAL A 556 -10.43 -20.43 -2.36
N SER A 557 -9.14 -20.58 -2.07
CA SER A 557 -8.30 -21.63 -2.63
C SER A 557 -7.64 -22.45 -1.54
N SER A 558 -7.64 -23.77 -1.72
CA SER A 558 -6.97 -24.71 -0.84
C SER A 558 -6.38 -25.85 -1.66
N ILE A 559 -5.18 -26.28 -1.30
CA ILE A 559 -4.58 -27.53 -1.81
C ILE A 559 -5.23 -28.79 -1.21
N LYS A 560 -6.30 -28.64 -0.42
CA LYS A 560 -7.12 -29.72 0.16
C LYS A 560 -8.59 -29.52 -0.17
N THR A 561 -9.40 -30.58 0.01
CA THR A 561 -10.87 -30.50 -0.06
C THR A 561 -11.41 -30.19 1.33
N ASP A 562 -11.35 -28.92 1.71
CA ASP A 562 -11.62 -28.44 3.07
C ASP A 562 -12.13 -26.99 3.14
N ILE A 563 -12.68 -26.46 2.05
CA ILE A 563 -13.28 -25.11 2.06
C ILE A 563 -14.43 -25.00 3.07
N ASP A 564 -15.17 -26.09 3.31
CA ASP A 564 -16.21 -26.18 4.33
C ASP A 564 -15.69 -26.04 5.79
N LYS A 565 -14.36 -26.06 5.99
CA LYS A 565 -13.70 -26.05 7.31
C LYS A 565 -12.94 -24.77 7.60
N ILE A 566 -13.00 -23.76 6.73
CA ILE A 566 -12.27 -22.50 6.94
C ILE A 566 -12.75 -21.72 8.17
N GLY A 567 -14.01 -21.92 8.57
CA GLY A 567 -14.61 -21.25 9.73
C GLY A 567 -16.09 -21.00 9.53
N PHE A 568 -16.54 -19.76 9.78
CA PHE A 568 -17.93 -19.35 9.74
C PHE A 568 -18.09 -18.01 9.01
N SER A 569 -19.09 -17.91 8.11
CA SER A 569 -19.44 -16.67 7.42
C SER A 569 -20.95 -16.50 7.34
N SER A 570 -21.50 -15.41 7.92
CA SER A 570 -22.93 -15.10 7.89
C SER A 570 -23.23 -13.68 8.41
N ASN A 571 -24.47 -13.22 8.29
CA ASN A 571 -24.92 -11.88 8.69
C ASN A 571 -24.14 -10.75 7.98
N ASN A 572 -23.70 -10.97 6.76
CA ASN A 572 -23.07 -9.95 5.93
C ASN A 572 -24.14 -9.22 5.10
N TYR A 573 -23.80 -8.03 4.61
CA TYR A 573 -24.66 -7.18 3.79
C TYR A 573 -24.09 -7.10 2.38
N PHE A 574 -24.91 -7.40 1.39
CA PHE A 574 -24.53 -7.46 -0.01
C PHE A 574 -25.26 -6.37 -0.78
N LEU A 575 -24.52 -5.35 -1.22
CA LEU A 575 -25.06 -4.27 -2.04
C LEU A 575 -25.03 -4.70 -3.51
N ASN A 576 -26.21 -4.86 -4.13
CA ASN A 576 -26.36 -5.26 -5.53
C ASN A 576 -27.10 -4.17 -6.35
N PRO A 577 -26.38 -3.11 -6.79
CA PRO A 577 -26.98 -1.95 -7.47
C PRO A 577 -27.63 -2.28 -8.81
N TYR A 578 -27.19 -3.37 -9.45
CA TYR A 578 -27.49 -3.69 -10.84
C TYR A 578 -28.27 -5.00 -11.00
N ASN A 579 -28.73 -5.59 -9.89
CA ASN A 579 -29.44 -6.87 -9.85
C ASN A 579 -28.73 -7.97 -10.64
N ARG A 580 -27.44 -8.17 -10.37
CA ARG A 580 -26.61 -9.18 -11.03
C ARG A 580 -26.06 -10.19 -10.03
N GLU A 581 -25.70 -11.36 -10.52
CA GLU A 581 -25.14 -12.41 -9.69
C GLU A 581 -23.83 -11.99 -9.00
N PHE A 582 -23.66 -12.38 -7.74
CA PHE A 582 -22.38 -12.25 -7.05
C PHE A 582 -21.45 -13.39 -7.44
N ILE A 583 -20.19 -13.08 -7.70
CA ILE A 583 -19.21 -14.08 -8.13
C ILE A 583 -18.41 -14.55 -6.93
N PHE A 584 -18.49 -15.85 -6.67
CA PHE A 584 -17.64 -16.56 -5.72
C PHE A 584 -16.74 -17.53 -6.49
N VAL A 585 -15.47 -17.65 -6.11
CA VAL A 585 -14.52 -18.56 -6.74
C VAL A 585 -13.97 -19.54 -5.71
N THR A 586 -14.05 -20.84 -6.01
CA THR A 586 -13.44 -21.88 -5.17
C THR A 586 -12.43 -22.71 -5.94
N LYS A 587 -11.29 -23.02 -5.32
CA LYS A 587 -10.28 -23.92 -5.91
C LYS A 587 -9.85 -24.98 -4.90
N GLU A 588 -10.07 -26.23 -5.24
CA GLU A 588 -9.69 -27.43 -4.47
C GLU A 588 -8.99 -28.45 -5.40
N PRO A 589 -8.34 -29.51 -4.89
CA PRO A 589 -7.77 -30.56 -5.71
C PRO A 589 -8.77 -31.11 -6.72
N GLY A 590 -8.38 -31.13 -8.01
CA GLY A 590 -9.23 -31.57 -9.12
C GLY A 590 -9.82 -30.43 -9.97
N TYR A 591 -9.74 -29.17 -9.52
CA TYR A 591 -10.19 -27.99 -10.27
C TYR A 591 -9.00 -27.12 -10.69
N SER A 592 -8.40 -27.39 -11.86
CA SER A 592 -7.22 -26.64 -12.33
C SER A 592 -7.45 -25.13 -12.49
N TYR A 593 -8.68 -24.73 -12.83
CA TYR A 593 -9.06 -23.33 -13.10
C TYR A 593 -9.98 -22.71 -12.03
N GLY A 594 -10.26 -23.43 -10.93
CA GLY A 594 -11.30 -23.05 -9.97
C GLY A 594 -12.72 -23.25 -10.51
N LYS A 595 -13.71 -23.24 -9.62
CA LYS A 595 -15.16 -23.26 -9.92
C LYS A 595 -15.74 -21.90 -9.55
N MET A 596 -16.38 -21.24 -10.51
CA MET A 596 -17.24 -20.08 -10.25
C MET A 596 -18.57 -20.55 -9.65
N ARG A 597 -19.09 -19.79 -8.70
CA ARG A 597 -20.30 -20.11 -7.94
C ARG A 597 -21.18 -18.87 -7.81
N SER A 598 -22.49 -19.07 -7.89
CA SER A 598 -23.50 -18.10 -7.48
C SER A 598 -23.55 -17.97 -5.96
N PHE A 599 -24.23 -16.95 -5.46
CA PHE A 599 -24.52 -16.76 -4.04
C PHE A 599 -25.25 -17.99 -3.46
N GLU A 600 -26.23 -18.53 -4.17
CA GLU A 600 -26.98 -19.72 -3.72
C GLU A 600 -26.11 -21.00 -3.73
N ASP A 601 -25.30 -21.24 -4.77
CA ASP A 601 -24.39 -22.40 -4.80
C ASP A 601 -23.32 -22.31 -3.71
N TRP A 602 -22.79 -21.11 -3.46
CA TRP A 602 -21.88 -20.84 -2.35
C TRP A 602 -22.53 -21.14 -1.00
N SER A 603 -23.71 -20.58 -0.78
CA SER A 603 -24.46 -20.76 0.47
C SER A 603 -24.87 -22.22 0.70
N GLY A 604 -25.49 -22.85 -0.30
CA GLY A 604 -25.96 -24.23 -0.21
C GLY A 604 -24.86 -25.28 -0.15
N THR A 605 -23.69 -25.05 -0.78
CA THR A 605 -22.57 -26.02 -0.75
C THR A 605 -21.87 -26.01 0.60
N PHE A 606 -21.61 -24.83 1.17
CA PHE A 606 -20.73 -24.69 2.34
C PHE A 606 -21.45 -24.30 3.63
N GLY A 607 -22.74 -23.96 3.58
CA GLY A 607 -23.50 -23.48 4.74
C GLY A 607 -23.12 -22.05 5.15
N PHE A 608 -22.54 -21.27 4.23
CA PHE A 608 -22.20 -19.86 4.47
C PHE A 608 -23.35 -18.93 4.07
N GLU A 609 -23.35 -17.72 4.61
CA GLU A 609 -24.30 -16.65 4.29
C GLU A 609 -25.79 -16.90 4.60
N GLU A 610 -26.14 -17.92 5.41
CA GLU A 610 -27.54 -18.29 5.69
C GLU A 610 -28.42 -17.15 6.23
N SER A 611 -27.85 -16.19 6.96
CA SER A 611 -28.55 -15.02 7.54
C SER A 611 -28.08 -13.68 6.95
N SER A 612 -27.39 -13.73 5.81
CA SER A 612 -26.91 -12.53 5.13
C SER A 612 -28.03 -11.85 4.34
N ILE A 613 -27.94 -10.52 4.19
CA ILE A 613 -28.94 -9.71 3.52
C ILE A 613 -28.39 -9.24 2.18
N GLU A 614 -29.11 -9.55 1.10
CA GLU A 614 -28.87 -8.97 -0.21
C GLU A 614 -29.85 -7.84 -0.48
N GLN A 615 -29.33 -6.63 -0.69
CA GLN A 615 -30.13 -5.48 -1.12
C GLN A 615 -29.94 -5.24 -2.62
N GLN A 616 -30.94 -5.66 -3.38
CA GLN A 616 -31.01 -5.52 -4.84
C GLN A 616 -31.62 -4.18 -5.27
N PHE A 617 -31.11 -3.65 -6.37
CA PHE A 617 -31.65 -2.51 -7.13
C PHE A 617 -31.56 -2.82 -8.62
N SER A 618 -32.41 -2.18 -9.43
CA SER A 618 -32.42 -2.34 -10.89
C SER A 618 -31.88 -1.10 -11.60
N LEU A 619 -30.71 -0.61 -11.16
CA LEU A 619 -30.10 0.54 -11.81
C LEU A 619 -29.46 0.17 -13.13
N SER A 620 -29.47 1.09 -14.10
CA SER A 620 -28.65 0.94 -15.30
C SER A 620 -27.24 1.46 -15.04
N ARG A 621 -26.25 0.56 -15.09
CA ARG A 621 -24.84 0.92 -14.95
C ARG A 621 -24.33 1.79 -16.09
N TYR A 622 -24.83 1.55 -17.28
CA TYR A 622 -24.34 2.18 -18.50
C TYR A 622 -25.41 3.06 -19.11
N LYS A 623 -24.98 4.21 -19.61
CA LYS A 623 -25.79 5.02 -20.51
C LYS A 623 -25.33 4.72 -21.93
N ILE A 624 -26.24 4.18 -22.74
CA ILE A 624 -26.00 3.95 -24.16
C ILE A 624 -25.92 5.30 -24.87
N LEU A 625 -24.83 5.54 -25.58
CA LEU A 625 -24.57 6.78 -26.31
C LEU A 625 -24.93 6.63 -27.79
N SER A 626 -24.68 5.47 -28.38
CA SER A 626 -25.11 5.10 -29.73
C SER A 626 -25.47 3.63 -29.79
N GLU A 627 -26.38 3.27 -30.69
CA GLU A 627 -26.83 1.89 -30.93
C GLU A 627 -26.99 1.64 -32.43
N GLU A 628 -26.31 0.62 -32.94
CA GLU A 628 -26.44 0.09 -34.30
C GLU A 628 -26.96 -1.35 -34.22
N ILE A 629 -28.22 -1.58 -34.58
CA ILE A 629 -28.85 -2.90 -34.50
C ILE A 629 -28.25 -3.84 -35.56
N ILE A 630 -27.71 -4.97 -35.11
CA ILE A 630 -27.23 -6.06 -35.96
C ILE A 630 -28.37 -7.02 -36.28
N LYS A 631 -29.11 -7.47 -35.25
CA LYS A 631 -30.22 -8.42 -35.38
C LYS A 631 -31.36 -8.12 -34.41
N LYS A 632 -32.58 -8.39 -34.86
CA LYS A 632 -33.79 -8.52 -34.03
C LYS A 632 -34.47 -9.83 -34.36
N ILE A 633 -34.78 -10.62 -33.34
CA ILE A 633 -35.37 -11.95 -33.46
C ILE A 633 -36.56 -12.01 -32.52
N ASP A 634 -37.76 -12.08 -33.08
CA ASP A 634 -39.04 -12.07 -32.37
C ASP A 634 -39.78 -13.42 -32.44
N PHE A 635 -39.08 -14.46 -32.93
CA PHE A 635 -39.53 -15.85 -33.09
C PHE A 635 -40.99 -16.04 -33.56
N LYS A 636 -41.51 -15.14 -34.40
CA LYS A 636 -42.94 -15.14 -34.80
C LYS A 636 -43.42 -16.38 -35.55
N ALA A 637 -42.52 -17.14 -36.17
CA ALA A 637 -42.90 -18.24 -37.06
C ALA A 637 -41.92 -19.42 -37.06
N ASP A 638 -40.63 -19.19 -36.77
CA ASP A 638 -39.61 -20.24 -36.76
C ASP A 638 -38.40 -19.86 -35.89
N VAL A 639 -37.44 -20.79 -35.77
CA VAL A 639 -36.18 -20.62 -35.05
C VAL A 639 -34.97 -20.57 -36.01
N LYS A 640 -35.15 -20.24 -37.29
CA LYS A 640 -34.07 -20.25 -38.30
C LYS A 640 -32.96 -19.24 -38.05
N ALA A 641 -33.20 -18.27 -37.16
CA ALA A 641 -32.18 -17.33 -36.72
C ALA A 641 -31.06 -18.01 -35.90
N ILE A 642 -31.31 -19.21 -35.36
CA ILE A 642 -30.34 -20.03 -34.66
C ILE A 642 -29.49 -20.78 -35.70
N SER A 643 -28.21 -20.44 -35.77
CA SER A 643 -27.27 -21.02 -36.74
C SER A 643 -26.72 -22.39 -36.34
N GLY A 644 -26.83 -22.76 -35.06
CA GLY A 644 -26.37 -24.05 -34.56
C GLY A 644 -26.94 -24.38 -33.19
N THR A 645 -27.19 -25.67 -32.95
CA THR A 645 -27.63 -26.19 -31.64
C THR A 645 -26.88 -27.50 -31.38
N TYR A 646 -26.22 -27.61 -30.24
CA TYR A 646 -25.42 -28.78 -29.86
C TYR A 646 -25.77 -29.22 -28.45
N ASN A 647 -25.79 -30.53 -28.19
CA ASN A 647 -26.17 -31.14 -26.90
C ASN A 647 -27.56 -30.72 -26.36
N ALA A 648 -28.41 -30.18 -27.23
CA ALA A 648 -29.78 -29.78 -26.97
C ALA A 648 -30.65 -29.98 -28.21
N SER A 649 -31.96 -29.87 -28.04
CA SER A 649 -32.90 -29.60 -29.12
C SER A 649 -33.38 -28.15 -29.02
N SER A 650 -33.47 -27.48 -30.17
CA SER A 650 -34.11 -26.17 -30.31
C SER A 650 -35.40 -26.34 -31.11
N SER A 651 -36.49 -25.74 -30.64
CA SER A 651 -37.80 -25.83 -31.30
C SER A 651 -38.58 -24.55 -31.12
N TRP A 652 -39.41 -24.24 -32.11
CA TRP A 652 -40.37 -23.16 -32.01
C TRP A 652 -41.58 -23.62 -31.17
N VAL A 653 -42.03 -22.79 -30.24
CA VAL A 653 -43.25 -23.04 -29.46
C VAL A 653 -44.19 -21.86 -29.62
N GLY A 654 -45.37 -22.12 -30.16
CA GLY A 654 -46.45 -21.13 -30.21
C GLY A 654 -47.09 -20.94 -28.85
N THR A 655 -47.19 -19.69 -28.39
CA THR A 655 -47.95 -19.34 -27.18
C THR A 655 -49.22 -18.60 -27.57
N SER A 656 -50.26 -18.69 -26.74
CA SER A 656 -51.51 -17.97 -26.93
C SER A 656 -51.41 -16.45 -26.71
N TYR A 657 -50.24 -15.95 -26.28
CA TYR A 657 -50.04 -14.56 -25.86
C TYR A 657 -48.94 -13.78 -26.59
N ASN A 658 -47.94 -14.41 -27.24
CA ASN A 658 -46.74 -13.67 -27.71
C ASN A 658 -46.15 -14.05 -29.09
N ASN A 659 -46.94 -14.55 -30.05
CA ASN A 659 -46.49 -14.91 -31.42
C ASN A 659 -45.40 -16.00 -31.56
N GLY A 660 -44.90 -16.60 -30.48
CA GLY A 660 -44.05 -17.80 -30.50
C GLY A 660 -42.63 -17.52 -30.03
N LEU A 661 -41.99 -18.51 -29.42
CA LEU A 661 -40.68 -18.37 -28.76
C LEU A 661 -39.74 -19.53 -29.11
N LEU A 662 -38.45 -19.34 -28.83
CA LEU A 662 -37.46 -20.42 -28.89
C LEU A 662 -37.50 -21.23 -27.60
N LYS A 663 -37.75 -22.53 -27.70
CA LYS A 663 -37.55 -23.50 -26.61
C LYS A 663 -36.27 -24.29 -26.86
N VAL A 664 -35.34 -24.21 -25.91
CA VAL A 664 -34.09 -24.98 -25.88
C VAL A 664 -34.18 -26.02 -24.77
N THR A 665 -33.98 -27.30 -25.10
CA THR A 665 -33.99 -28.39 -24.13
C THR A 665 -32.66 -29.14 -24.17
N PRO A 666 -31.82 -29.05 -23.12
CA PRO A 666 -30.64 -29.90 -22.99
C PRO A 666 -31.00 -31.39 -23.11
N ASN A 667 -30.21 -32.16 -23.85
CA ASN A 667 -30.49 -33.58 -24.12
C ASN A 667 -29.26 -34.50 -23.99
N SER A 668 -28.21 -34.01 -23.33
CA SER A 668 -26.93 -34.69 -23.13
C SER A 668 -26.44 -34.43 -21.70
N SER A 669 -25.47 -35.23 -21.23
CA SER A 669 -24.78 -34.93 -19.96
C SER A 669 -23.80 -33.76 -20.09
N LYS A 670 -23.45 -33.36 -21.31
CA LYS A 670 -22.63 -32.19 -21.62
C LYS A 670 -23.49 -30.93 -21.73
N GLU A 671 -22.89 -29.78 -21.48
CA GLU A 671 -23.53 -28.47 -21.64
C GLU A 671 -24.06 -28.27 -23.06
N ALA A 672 -25.22 -27.64 -23.15
CA ALA A 672 -25.89 -27.29 -24.38
C ALA A 672 -25.37 -25.97 -24.94
N LEU A 673 -25.23 -25.89 -26.27
CA LEU A 673 -24.77 -24.69 -26.97
C LEU A 673 -25.78 -24.23 -28.01
N ILE A 674 -26.08 -22.93 -28.02
CA ILE A 674 -26.92 -22.26 -29.04
C ILE A 674 -26.13 -21.13 -29.67
N TYR A 675 -26.05 -21.12 -31.00
CA TYR A 675 -25.30 -20.12 -31.77
C TYR A 675 -26.22 -19.17 -32.53
N ILE A 676 -25.92 -17.88 -32.46
CA ILE A 676 -26.54 -16.83 -33.27
C ILE A 676 -25.40 -16.07 -33.98
N GLN A 677 -25.23 -16.34 -35.28
CA GLN A 677 -24.25 -15.61 -36.11
C GLN A 677 -24.60 -14.13 -36.23
N ILE A 678 -23.64 -13.22 -36.02
CA ILE A 678 -23.84 -11.76 -36.03
C ILE A 678 -22.99 -11.04 -37.08
N GLY A 679 -22.11 -11.75 -37.80
CA GLY A 679 -21.33 -11.18 -38.90
C GLY A 679 -20.02 -10.54 -38.44
N GLN A 680 -19.61 -9.45 -39.10
CA GLN A 680 -18.31 -8.82 -38.86
C GLN A 680 -18.31 -7.94 -37.62
N ILE A 681 -17.36 -8.20 -36.72
CA ILE A 681 -17.11 -7.45 -35.49
C ILE A 681 -15.63 -7.05 -35.46
N ALA A 682 -15.35 -5.79 -35.16
CA ALA A 682 -13.99 -5.29 -34.96
C ALA A 682 -13.52 -5.51 -33.52
N SER A 683 -12.20 -5.52 -33.30
CA SER A 683 -11.64 -5.56 -31.95
C SER A 683 -12.16 -4.38 -31.12
N GLU A 684 -12.38 -4.61 -29.83
CA GLU A 684 -12.86 -3.62 -28.85
C GLU A 684 -14.32 -3.15 -29.02
N GLU A 685 -15.04 -3.60 -30.05
CA GLU A 685 -16.47 -3.31 -30.19
C GLU A 685 -17.29 -3.94 -29.06
N ILE A 686 -18.29 -3.19 -28.58
CA ILE A 686 -19.21 -3.65 -27.53
C ILE A 686 -20.53 -4.07 -28.18
N ILE A 687 -20.93 -5.30 -27.89
CA ILE A 687 -22.17 -5.92 -28.35
C ILE A 687 -23.16 -5.95 -27.19
N LEU A 688 -24.30 -5.30 -27.37
CA LEU A 688 -25.47 -5.41 -26.51
C LEU A 688 -26.33 -6.58 -26.97
N VAL A 689 -26.68 -7.48 -26.05
CA VAL A 689 -27.67 -8.53 -26.23
C VAL A 689 -28.80 -8.32 -25.23
N GLU A 690 -29.98 -7.98 -25.72
CA GLU A 690 -31.21 -7.93 -24.94
C GLU A 690 -32.13 -9.08 -25.34
N MET A 691 -32.85 -9.66 -24.38
CA MET A 691 -33.74 -10.80 -24.62
C MET A 691 -34.69 -11.01 -23.45
N ASP A 692 -35.81 -11.67 -23.70
CA ASP A 692 -36.70 -12.19 -22.66
C ASP A 692 -36.43 -13.68 -22.47
N VAL A 693 -36.28 -14.12 -21.22
CA VAL A 693 -35.94 -15.51 -20.88
C VAL A 693 -36.82 -16.08 -19.77
N GLN A 694 -37.12 -17.38 -19.82
CA GLN A 694 -37.84 -18.09 -18.76
C GLN A 694 -37.42 -19.57 -18.72
N SER A 695 -37.31 -20.17 -17.54
CA SER A 695 -37.21 -21.63 -17.38
C SER A 695 -37.85 -22.05 -16.06
N GLU A 696 -38.37 -23.26 -15.97
CA GLU A 696 -38.86 -23.82 -14.71
C GLU A 696 -37.73 -24.04 -13.69
N SER A 697 -36.50 -24.20 -14.16
CA SER A 697 -35.32 -24.17 -13.30
C SER A 697 -35.09 -22.75 -12.79
N GLU A 698 -34.97 -22.59 -11.49
CA GLU A 698 -34.57 -21.34 -10.86
C GLU A 698 -33.05 -21.39 -10.56
N ASN A 699 -32.38 -20.25 -10.69
CA ASN A 699 -30.99 -20.03 -10.25
C ASN A 699 -29.93 -20.97 -10.85
N GLN A 700 -30.17 -21.50 -12.06
CA GLN A 700 -29.14 -22.18 -12.82
C GLN A 700 -28.47 -21.17 -13.76
N THR A 701 -27.15 -21.08 -13.72
CA THR A 701 -26.38 -20.08 -14.48
C THR A 701 -26.25 -20.48 -15.95
N ILE A 702 -26.62 -19.56 -16.85
CA ILE A 702 -26.38 -19.65 -18.29
C ILE A 702 -25.28 -18.66 -18.63
N GLU A 703 -24.28 -19.13 -19.38
CA GLU A 703 -23.21 -18.27 -19.89
C GLU A 703 -23.59 -17.78 -21.29
N ILE A 704 -23.25 -16.53 -21.60
CA ILE A 704 -23.36 -15.97 -22.94
C ILE A 704 -22.02 -15.36 -23.34
N PHE A 705 -21.55 -15.65 -24.54
CA PHE A 705 -20.24 -15.20 -24.97
C PHE A 705 -20.09 -15.01 -26.47
N LEU A 706 -19.02 -14.36 -26.88
CA LEU A 706 -18.62 -14.27 -28.29
C LEU A 706 -17.73 -15.47 -28.65
N GLU A 707 -18.11 -16.17 -29.71
CA GLU A 707 -17.33 -17.28 -30.26
C GLU A 707 -17.36 -17.28 -31.78
N LYS A 708 -16.17 -17.30 -32.37
CA LYS A 708 -16.00 -17.57 -33.80
C LYS A 708 -16.55 -18.97 -34.10
N THR A 709 -17.05 -19.16 -35.31
CA THR A 709 -17.78 -20.37 -35.74
C THR A 709 -17.10 -21.72 -35.45
N PHE A 710 -15.80 -21.82 -35.11
CA PHE A 710 -15.15 -23.06 -34.66
C PHE A 710 -13.90 -22.84 -33.76
N ASN A 711 -14.07 -22.87 -32.44
CA ASN A 711 -13.07 -23.29 -31.41
C ASN A 711 -12.11 -22.29 -30.73
N ILE A 712 -12.46 -21.04 -30.40
CA ILE A 712 -11.73 -20.30 -29.34
C ILE A 712 -12.71 -19.42 -28.54
N ASN A 713 -12.93 -19.75 -27.26
CA ASN A 713 -13.55 -18.82 -26.31
C ASN A 713 -12.61 -17.63 -26.12
N GLN A 714 -13.13 -16.41 -26.26
CA GLN A 714 -12.39 -15.20 -25.94
C GLN A 714 -12.59 -14.89 -24.45
N ASP A 715 -11.61 -15.19 -23.61
CA ASP A 715 -11.63 -14.84 -22.19
C ASP A 715 -11.73 -13.31 -22.05
N LEU A 716 -12.81 -12.81 -21.41
CA LEU A 716 -13.31 -11.40 -21.35
C LEU A 716 -14.52 -11.08 -22.26
N ALA A 717 -14.93 -12.00 -23.14
CA ALA A 717 -16.16 -11.90 -23.93
C ALA A 717 -17.31 -12.75 -23.37
N ILE A 718 -17.29 -13.11 -22.09
CA ILE A 718 -18.29 -13.97 -21.41
C ILE A 718 -19.09 -13.15 -20.40
N SER A 719 -20.39 -13.37 -20.33
CA SER A 719 -21.28 -12.84 -19.29
C SER A 719 -22.25 -13.94 -18.86
N TYR A 720 -23.01 -13.68 -17.80
CA TYR A 720 -23.84 -14.67 -17.13
C TYR A 720 -25.21 -14.10 -16.79
N PHE A 721 -26.22 -14.97 -16.82
CA PHE A 721 -27.52 -14.71 -16.19
C PHE A 721 -28.09 -16.02 -15.64
N ASN A 722 -29.01 -15.93 -14.69
CA ASN A 722 -29.65 -17.12 -14.13
C ASN A 722 -31.01 -17.37 -14.76
N SER A 723 -31.40 -18.64 -14.78
CA SER A 723 -32.75 -19.03 -15.14
C SER A 723 -33.77 -18.61 -14.07
N SER A 724 -34.95 -18.19 -14.51
CA SER A 724 -36.04 -17.75 -13.63
C SER A 724 -37.39 -18.29 -14.10
N PRO A 725 -38.25 -18.76 -13.17
CA PRO A 725 -39.61 -19.19 -13.51
C PRO A 725 -40.55 -18.02 -13.81
N LYS A 726 -40.20 -16.78 -13.44
CA LYS A 726 -41.09 -15.62 -13.55
C LYS A 726 -41.07 -14.95 -14.93
N GLY A 727 -40.12 -15.30 -15.79
CA GLY A 727 -39.89 -14.62 -17.06
C GLY A 727 -39.24 -13.25 -16.83
N GLU A 728 -38.07 -13.03 -17.41
CA GLU A 728 -37.25 -11.83 -17.15
C GLU A 728 -36.64 -11.28 -18.43
N SER A 729 -36.58 -9.96 -18.53
CA SER A 729 -35.81 -9.28 -19.57
C SER A 729 -34.36 -9.12 -19.11
N VAL A 730 -33.43 -9.65 -19.90
CA VAL A 730 -31.99 -9.65 -19.63
C VAL A 730 -31.30 -8.73 -20.63
N SER A 731 -30.38 -7.90 -20.15
CA SER A 731 -29.52 -7.02 -20.96
C SER A 731 -28.06 -7.28 -20.63
N ILE A 732 -27.30 -7.73 -21.62
CA ILE A 732 -25.90 -8.14 -21.47
C ILE A 732 -25.00 -7.39 -22.44
N PHE A 733 -23.81 -7.01 -21.96
CA PHE A 733 -22.77 -6.41 -22.78
C PHE A 733 -21.61 -7.39 -22.95
N LEU A 734 -21.16 -7.58 -24.18
CA LEU A 734 -20.01 -8.41 -24.55
C LEU A 734 -19.00 -7.54 -25.28
N LYS A 735 -17.72 -7.64 -24.95
CA LYS A 735 -16.65 -6.91 -25.63
C LYS A 735 -15.89 -7.85 -26.54
N SER A 736 -15.75 -7.50 -27.82
CA SER A 736 -14.91 -8.24 -28.74
C SER A 736 -13.43 -7.98 -28.43
N LEU A 737 -12.61 -9.03 -28.39
CA LEU A 737 -11.17 -8.90 -28.14
C LEU A 737 -10.34 -9.06 -29.42
N VAL A 738 -10.98 -9.48 -30.51
CA VAL A 738 -10.34 -9.69 -31.80
C VAL A 738 -11.24 -9.18 -32.92
N GLU A 739 -10.64 -8.86 -34.06
CA GLU A 739 -11.39 -8.60 -35.28
C GLU A 739 -11.73 -9.94 -35.97
N THR A 740 -12.99 -10.10 -36.39
CA THR A 740 -13.46 -11.26 -37.15
C THR A 740 -14.54 -10.88 -38.15
N ASN A 741 -14.55 -11.55 -39.31
CA ASN A 741 -15.58 -11.38 -40.33
C ASN A 741 -16.85 -12.20 -40.05
N GLN A 742 -16.77 -13.18 -39.14
CA GLN A 742 -17.89 -14.01 -38.70
C GLN A 742 -17.79 -14.28 -37.20
N GLU A 743 -18.59 -13.56 -36.43
CA GLU A 743 -18.76 -13.73 -35.00
C GLU A 743 -20.12 -14.35 -34.67
N SER A 744 -20.22 -15.04 -33.52
CA SER A 744 -21.49 -15.49 -32.96
C SER A 744 -21.67 -15.05 -31.53
N VAL A 745 -22.92 -14.75 -31.16
CA VAL A 745 -23.34 -14.81 -29.76
C VAL A 745 -23.71 -16.25 -29.44
N VAL A 746 -23.11 -16.80 -28.39
CA VAL A 746 -23.25 -18.20 -27.99
C VAL A 746 -23.80 -18.27 -26.59
N PHE A 747 -24.78 -19.16 -26.38
CA PHE A 747 -25.30 -19.49 -25.06
C PHE A 747 -24.75 -20.85 -24.66
N ARG A 748 -24.13 -20.96 -23.49
CA ARG A 748 -23.77 -22.23 -22.84
C ARG A 748 -24.71 -22.48 -21.67
N ILE A 749 -25.48 -23.55 -21.82
CA ILE A 749 -26.62 -23.88 -20.98
C ILE A 749 -26.30 -25.17 -20.21
N PRO A 750 -26.49 -25.20 -18.87
CA PRO A 750 -26.23 -26.39 -18.07
C PRO A 750 -27.02 -27.62 -18.54
N SER A 751 -26.41 -28.80 -18.47
CA SER A 751 -27.03 -30.05 -18.93
C SER A 751 -28.27 -30.48 -18.12
N ASN A 752 -28.38 -29.98 -16.88
CA ASN A 752 -29.49 -30.23 -15.95
C ASN A 752 -30.61 -29.18 -16.02
N LEU A 753 -30.48 -28.13 -16.86
CA LEU A 753 -31.48 -27.08 -16.94
C LEU A 753 -32.79 -27.60 -17.55
N GLN A 754 -33.92 -27.30 -16.90
CA GLN A 754 -35.24 -27.45 -17.54
C GLN A 754 -35.34 -26.52 -18.77
N PRO A 755 -36.24 -26.79 -19.73
CA PRO A 755 -36.23 -26.08 -21.00
C PRO A 755 -36.16 -24.54 -20.84
N LEU A 756 -35.18 -23.94 -21.49
CA LEU A 756 -35.00 -22.49 -21.53
C LEU A 756 -35.85 -21.92 -22.68
N LEU A 757 -36.75 -21.03 -22.34
CA LEU A 757 -37.59 -20.27 -23.26
C LEU A 757 -36.93 -18.91 -23.49
N ILE A 758 -36.78 -18.52 -24.76
CA ILE A 758 -36.14 -17.25 -25.15
C ILE A 758 -37.00 -16.55 -26.19
N ASP A 759 -37.19 -15.24 -26.03
CA ASP A 759 -37.93 -14.38 -26.95
C ASP A 759 -37.28 -12.99 -27.09
N ASN A 760 -37.72 -12.19 -28.06
CA ASN A 760 -37.38 -10.77 -28.25
C ASN A 760 -35.87 -10.45 -28.25
N ILE A 761 -35.05 -11.29 -28.88
CA ILE A 761 -33.59 -11.06 -28.91
C ILE A 761 -33.28 -9.83 -29.76
N LYS A 762 -32.61 -8.83 -29.18
CA LYS A 762 -31.98 -7.71 -29.88
C LYS A 762 -30.47 -7.79 -29.71
N ILE A 763 -29.74 -7.76 -30.82
CA ILE A 763 -28.28 -7.68 -30.81
C ILE A 763 -27.87 -6.40 -31.52
N ALA A 764 -27.06 -5.56 -30.87
CA ALA A 764 -26.61 -4.28 -31.39
C ALA A 764 -25.15 -4.00 -31.07
N LYS A 765 -24.43 -3.30 -31.94
CA LYS A 765 -23.18 -2.62 -31.59
C LYS A 765 -23.52 -1.34 -30.85
N ILE A 766 -22.81 -1.04 -29.78
CA ILE A 766 -23.07 0.16 -29.00
C ILE A 766 -21.79 0.91 -28.64
N THR A 767 -21.96 2.20 -28.35
CA THR A 767 -21.03 2.93 -27.47
C THR A 767 -21.75 3.26 -26.17
N ARG A 768 -21.01 3.26 -25.06
CA ARG A 768 -21.58 3.47 -23.72
C ARG A 768 -20.63 4.26 -22.83
N GLU A 769 -21.20 4.96 -21.86
CA GLU A 769 -20.46 5.55 -20.72
C GLU A 769 -20.96 4.95 -19.41
N GLU A 770 -20.10 4.86 -18.39
CA GLU A 770 -20.51 4.46 -17.05
C GLU A 770 -21.33 5.56 -16.37
N ASN A 771 -22.37 5.15 -15.65
CA ASN A 771 -23.22 6.05 -14.87
C ASN A 771 -22.57 6.34 -13.52
N ILE A 772 -21.55 7.20 -13.53
CA ILE A 772 -20.70 7.51 -12.37
C ILE A 772 -21.43 8.21 -11.20
N ASN A 773 -22.65 8.72 -11.42
CA ASN A 773 -23.40 9.49 -10.42
C ASN A 773 -24.34 8.63 -9.53
N GLN A 774 -24.26 7.31 -9.64
CA GLN A 774 -25.14 6.39 -8.91
C GLN A 774 -24.66 6.08 -7.49
N PHE A 775 -23.38 6.28 -7.20
CA PHE A 775 -22.80 5.97 -5.90
C PHE A 775 -22.46 7.24 -5.13
N PHE A 776 -22.79 7.24 -3.85
CA PHE A 776 -22.23 8.16 -2.87
C PHE A 776 -21.33 7.37 -1.94
N PHE A 777 -20.03 7.41 -2.23
CA PHE A 777 -18.99 6.91 -1.34
C PHE A 777 -18.30 8.08 -0.64
N ARG A 778 -18.33 8.10 0.68
CA ARG A 778 -17.63 9.08 1.51
C ARG A 778 -17.06 8.40 2.75
N PHE A 779 -15.96 8.94 3.23
CA PHE A 779 -15.30 8.51 4.45
C PHE A 779 -14.95 9.73 5.30
N ASN A 780 -14.80 9.50 6.59
CA ASN A 780 -14.37 10.50 7.55
C ASN A 780 -13.14 9.98 8.29
N TYR A 781 -11.98 10.54 8.00
CA TYR A 781 -10.72 10.18 8.67
C TYR A 781 -10.38 11.13 9.84
N SER A 782 -11.29 12.03 10.20
CA SER A 782 -11.09 12.93 11.34
C SER A 782 -11.58 12.30 12.65
N GLU A 783 -11.19 12.91 13.78
CA GLU A 783 -11.66 12.51 15.12
C GLU A 783 -13.06 13.04 15.46
N GLU A 784 -13.65 13.86 14.58
CA GLU A 784 -14.97 14.48 14.78
C GLU A 784 -16.01 13.90 13.82
N ILE A 785 -17.30 13.98 14.13
CA ILE A 785 -18.37 13.57 13.21
C ILE A 785 -18.40 14.55 12.01
N ALA A 786 -18.41 14.02 10.78
CA ALA A 786 -18.50 14.82 9.56
C ALA A 786 -19.88 14.67 8.93
N SER A 787 -20.49 15.79 8.51
CA SER A 787 -21.78 15.81 7.82
C SER A 787 -21.62 16.18 6.35
N PHE A 788 -22.28 15.45 5.46
CA PHE A 788 -22.23 15.67 4.02
C PHE A 788 -23.64 15.81 3.44
N PRO A 789 -23.89 16.77 2.55
CA PRO A 789 -25.16 16.90 1.88
C PRO A 789 -25.39 15.76 0.87
N LEU A 790 -26.64 15.37 0.70
CA LEU A 790 -27.10 14.40 -0.29
C LEU A 790 -28.04 15.08 -1.28
N ILE A 791 -27.85 14.80 -2.57
CA ILE A 791 -28.70 15.33 -3.65
C ILE A 791 -29.50 14.17 -4.24
N GLY A 792 -30.68 13.93 -3.67
CA GLY A 792 -31.60 12.85 -4.03
C GLY A 792 -31.86 11.89 -2.86
N ILE A 793 -32.41 10.73 -3.19
CA ILE A 793 -32.73 9.66 -2.25
C ILE A 793 -31.69 8.56 -2.44
N TYR A 794 -31.06 8.17 -1.33
CA TYR A 794 -30.03 7.15 -1.31
C TYR A 794 -30.43 5.98 -0.42
N LYS A 795 -29.93 4.79 -0.72
CA LYS A 795 -30.02 3.61 0.17
C LYS A 795 -28.68 2.93 0.36
N ASN A 796 -28.48 2.29 1.52
CA ASN A 796 -27.31 1.44 1.79
C ASN A 796 -27.63 -0.05 1.55
N ALA A 797 -26.65 -0.92 1.86
CA ALA A 797 -26.75 -2.38 1.71
C ALA A 797 -27.77 -3.03 2.66
N ASN A 798 -28.28 -2.30 3.65
CA ASN A 798 -29.33 -2.75 4.57
C ASN A 798 -30.70 -2.12 4.22
N GLY A 799 -30.83 -1.52 3.03
CA GLY A 799 -32.08 -0.90 2.57
C GLY A 799 -32.49 0.38 3.33
N GLN A 800 -31.67 0.88 4.25
CA GLN A 800 -31.95 2.12 4.98
C GLN A 800 -31.94 3.30 4.03
N VAL A 801 -32.90 4.21 4.18
CA VAL A 801 -33.09 5.36 3.29
C VAL A 801 -32.44 6.61 3.88
N PHE A 802 -31.68 7.32 3.06
CA PHE A 802 -31.00 8.57 3.39
C PHE A 802 -31.46 9.69 2.45
N LYS A 803 -31.71 10.88 3.01
CA LYS A 803 -32.17 12.09 2.31
C LYS A 803 -31.51 13.31 2.94
N ASP A 804 -31.36 14.37 2.15
CA ASP A 804 -30.85 15.70 2.53
C ASP A 804 -29.38 15.74 2.98
N SER A 805 -28.99 14.92 3.96
CA SER A 805 -27.61 14.83 4.46
C SER A 805 -27.33 13.48 5.13
N ILE A 806 -26.05 13.18 5.35
CA ILE A 806 -25.59 12.05 6.14
C ILE A 806 -24.47 12.47 7.09
N SER A 807 -24.48 11.94 8.31
CA SER A 807 -23.39 12.08 9.27
C SER A 807 -22.56 10.80 9.31
N ILE A 808 -21.24 10.94 9.23
CA ILE A 808 -20.28 9.84 9.24
C ILE A 808 -19.42 9.98 10.49
N ASN A 809 -19.42 8.94 11.33
CA ASN A 809 -18.63 8.90 12.55
C ASN A 809 -17.11 8.94 12.24
N PRO A 810 -16.28 9.32 13.22
CA PRO A 810 -14.82 9.27 13.11
C PRO A 810 -14.33 7.92 12.60
N PHE A 811 -13.42 7.95 11.63
CA PHE A 811 -12.79 6.78 11.02
C PHE A 811 -13.78 5.74 10.48
N ARG A 812 -14.92 6.20 9.95
CA ARG A 812 -15.92 5.37 9.28
C ARG A 812 -16.17 5.86 7.86
N SER A 813 -16.84 5.03 7.09
CA SER A 813 -17.27 5.35 5.73
C SER A 813 -18.71 4.93 5.49
N VAL A 814 -19.23 5.38 4.37
CA VAL A 814 -20.53 4.98 3.86
C VAL A 814 -20.44 4.80 2.36
N LEU A 815 -21.08 3.74 1.87
CA LEU A 815 -21.36 3.52 0.46
C LEU A 815 -22.88 3.46 0.30
N LEU A 816 -23.42 4.42 -0.46
CA LEU A 816 -24.84 4.51 -0.76
C LEU A 816 -25.09 4.47 -2.26
N VAL A 817 -26.26 4.00 -2.63
CA VAL A 817 -26.78 3.95 -4.00
C VAL A 817 -27.92 4.94 -4.14
N LYS A 818 -27.88 5.77 -5.18
CA LYS A 818 -28.97 6.70 -5.53
C LYS A 818 -30.12 5.95 -6.18
N VAL A 819 -31.36 6.22 -5.77
CA VAL A 819 -32.55 5.44 -6.18
C VAL A 819 -33.67 6.26 -6.83
N ASP A 820 -33.47 7.56 -7.04
CA ASP A 820 -34.46 8.49 -7.60
C ASP A 820 -34.02 9.17 -8.90
#